data_AF-A0A2W4M308-F1
#
_entry.id   AF-A0A2W4M308-F1
#
_cell.length_a   1.000
_cell.length_b   1.000
_cell.length_c   1.000
_cell.angle_alpha   90.00
_cell.angle_beta   90.00
_cell.angle_gamma   90.00
#
_symmetry.space_group_name_H-M   'P 1'
#
loop_
_entity.id
_entity.type
_entity.pdbx_description
1 polymer ?
#
loop_
_entity_poly.entity_id
_entity_poly.type
_entity_poly.pdbx_seq_one_letter_code
_entity_poly.pdbx_strand_id
1 'polypeptide(L)'
;GDLDLSGLAPGVIALGSGNTTRVGLRSGGVLTLPAGGLTDHAPAQLLVSGMTDVVGPGATRTLPFAVGALDFRSGAQGGATTLVTSVGRLDAVVGNGQDLIVDQTGDLMLGTLSAAGGNIRLTTSGAVTDDGDDDTRIVADGASLSAAALGTASRALDTDVTTLEATASSGGIFVRERNALNLTAQASGGAVDVRTRNGSLVVANARGEGVTLVAGGAGSTLTLDGVVDAGSGNVALTAGTASARGAIVGRANHHHPGSALPAPGSSIGTSGARLATTVTSLHATSTAGGIHVTETNALNLTAQASGGVVDVQTDNGSLVVAGARGEGVILAAGGAGSAIRLDGVVDAGSGNVSLTAGTAASRGAILAGAGNRISARSLNATASAIGAQAARLNTDVESLNASALNGGIFVTEANSLSLTANATGIVDVRTTQGALTVSGVSGAGVTLSAGGAGSAMTLAGEVDGGAGDVRLTAGGALSADVNGHVRGNTLTVAASRVGAGDAPLATTVAALDATSSNGGIHVLETDGLRLAARATGGMVDVRTANGALSVGTVSGAGVRLAAGGAGQGITLDGVVDAGAGEAALTAGTPDRPGIIAGSAGHRIVAGALVARGAAIGASGSALQTDVDTLTAHASEGGVFVEEHDGLALLDVGARDDVVVSATNGDLIVHAVTAGRAASLSAGAGHITDDGDDATRLAAGELTLLARAIGAPGGAGTGLDSAARLDIEATTLQATATHGGLFIDEADGLADVRLAAAGDIELLTRTGDLHLRSVSAGDTLLLAAGGNLYALPDAGALTARAAELRAGTSDPSAGQIGTSAKPIELELGAGDTLRLYVPHTIDPNDPNRAPFTLPSAGVSTVLHRFHSPSVPAAQAGYGRFQGFDELNFTSPAETMLRSLQSQTGTVQSVLDIDWASFDPNVSLFGTLEPAVCLPSDQRDEEESTPEC
;
A
#
# COMPACT_ATOMS: atom_id res chain seq x y z
N GLY A 1 -33.23 -96.50 -16.17
CA GLY A 1 -32.71 -97.31 -15.06
C GLY A 1 -31.20 -97.21 -15.04
N ASP A 2 -30.58 -97.85 -14.06
CA ASP A 2 -29.12 -97.84 -13.89
C ASP A 2 -28.43 -98.60 -15.03
N LEU A 3 -27.20 -98.22 -15.33
CA LEU A 3 -26.32 -98.88 -16.30
C LEU A 3 -24.97 -99.13 -15.64
N ASP A 4 -24.66 -100.41 -15.40
CA ASP A 4 -23.39 -100.82 -14.80
C ASP A 4 -22.46 -101.43 -15.85
N LEU A 5 -21.35 -100.76 -16.12
CA LEU A 5 -20.31 -101.16 -17.06
C LEU A 5 -19.03 -101.65 -16.35
N SER A 6 -19.04 -101.75 -15.01
CA SER A 6 -17.83 -102.07 -14.22
C SER A 6 -17.22 -103.44 -14.54
N GLY A 7 -18.03 -104.39 -15.02
CA GLY A 7 -17.59 -105.72 -15.42
C GLY A 7 -17.03 -105.84 -16.84
N LEU A 8 -17.01 -104.76 -17.64
CA LEU A 8 -16.48 -104.79 -19.01
C LEU A 8 -14.95 -104.67 -19.02
N ALA A 9 -14.31 -105.46 -19.89
CA ALA A 9 -12.87 -105.34 -20.11
C ALA A 9 -12.53 -103.98 -20.77
N PRO A 10 -11.32 -103.44 -20.53
CA PRO A 10 -10.85 -102.27 -21.26
C PRO A 10 -10.80 -102.55 -22.77
N GLY A 11 -11.16 -101.56 -23.59
CA GLY A 11 -11.07 -101.66 -25.05
C GLY A 11 -12.15 -102.51 -25.73
N VAL A 12 -13.23 -102.88 -25.02
CA VAL A 12 -14.33 -103.69 -25.59
C VAL A 12 -14.99 -103.03 -26.81
N ILE A 13 -14.98 -101.70 -26.89
CA ILE A 13 -15.42 -100.96 -28.07
C ILE A 13 -14.21 -100.62 -28.95
N ALA A 14 -14.03 -101.35 -30.05
CA ALA A 14 -12.96 -101.11 -31.00
C ALA A 14 -13.27 -99.91 -31.92
N LEU A 15 -12.52 -98.81 -31.77
CA LEU A 15 -12.58 -97.59 -32.56
C LEU A 15 -11.43 -97.48 -33.56
N GLY A 16 -10.22 -97.94 -33.22
CA GLY A 16 -9.01 -97.84 -34.06
C GLY A 16 -8.34 -96.46 -34.08
N SER A 17 -7.05 -96.41 -34.44
CA SER A 17 -6.14 -95.26 -34.26
C SER A 17 -6.35 -94.04 -35.18
N GLY A 18 -7.32 -94.08 -36.09
CA GLY A 18 -7.61 -92.99 -37.05
C GLY A 18 -9.01 -92.38 -36.92
N ASN A 19 -9.71 -92.68 -35.83
CA ASN A 19 -11.15 -92.49 -35.74
C ASN A 19 -11.53 -91.11 -35.14
N THR A 20 -12.43 -90.38 -35.82
CA THR A 20 -13.03 -89.12 -35.36
C THR A 20 -14.40 -89.31 -34.70
N THR A 21 -14.76 -90.55 -34.33
CA THR A 21 -16.08 -90.88 -33.79
C THR A 21 -16.39 -90.18 -32.47
N ARG A 22 -17.69 -89.90 -32.29
CA ARG A 22 -18.29 -89.50 -31.02
C ARG A 22 -18.85 -90.73 -30.31
N VAL A 23 -18.49 -90.94 -29.04
CA VAL A 23 -19.00 -92.04 -28.22
C VAL A 23 -19.89 -91.47 -27.11
N GLY A 24 -21.02 -92.12 -26.83
CA GLY A 24 -21.96 -91.67 -25.80
C GLY A 24 -22.35 -92.79 -24.85
N LEU A 25 -22.13 -92.57 -23.55
CA LEU A 25 -22.60 -93.41 -22.45
C LEU A 25 -23.69 -92.65 -21.72
N ARG A 26 -24.91 -93.21 -21.68
CA ARG A 26 -26.08 -92.54 -21.10
C ARG A 26 -26.87 -93.52 -20.24
N SER A 27 -27.16 -93.12 -19.00
CA SER A 27 -28.03 -93.82 -18.06
C SER A 27 -29.15 -92.91 -17.60
N GLY A 28 -30.37 -93.45 -17.50
CA GLY A 28 -31.49 -92.77 -16.88
C GLY A 28 -31.47 -92.82 -15.34
N GLY A 29 -30.51 -93.53 -14.75
CA GLY A 29 -30.27 -93.63 -13.31
C GLY A 29 -28.80 -93.39 -13.00
N VAL A 30 -28.17 -94.28 -12.22
CA VAL A 30 -26.72 -94.30 -11.99
C VAL A 30 -26.01 -94.89 -13.22
N LEU A 31 -24.90 -94.28 -13.65
CA LEU A 31 -23.97 -94.84 -14.63
C LEU A 31 -22.68 -95.26 -13.91
N THR A 32 -22.41 -96.57 -13.83
CA THR A 32 -21.16 -97.10 -13.29
C THR A 32 -20.18 -97.35 -14.43
N LEU A 33 -19.04 -96.66 -14.44
CA LEU A 33 -17.99 -96.75 -15.44
C LEU A 33 -17.01 -97.92 -15.14
N PRO A 34 -16.39 -98.51 -16.18
CA PRO A 34 -15.32 -99.50 -16.01
C PRO A 34 -14.04 -98.90 -15.38
N ALA A 35 -13.20 -99.77 -14.82
CA ALA A 35 -11.91 -99.38 -14.24
C ALA A 35 -10.87 -98.89 -15.26
N GLY A 36 -11.06 -99.22 -16.55
CA GLY A 36 -10.21 -98.79 -17.65
C GLY A 36 -11.04 -98.24 -18.82
N GLY A 37 -10.40 -97.68 -19.84
CA GLY A 37 -11.09 -97.11 -20.99
C GLY A 37 -12.00 -98.12 -21.69
N LEU A 38 -13.26 -97.76 -21.93
CA LEU A 38 -14.24 -98.62 -22.61
C LEU A 38 -13.88 -98.87 -24.10
N THR A 39 -13.04 -98.01 -24.67
CA THR A 39 -12.64 -97.99 -26.08
C THR A 39 -11.15 -98.32 -26.22
N ASP A 40 -10.75 -98.95 -27.33
CA ASP A 40 -9.35 -99.35 -27.59
C ASP A 40 -8.44 -98.16 -27.93
N HIS A 41 -9.04 -97.06 -28.41
CA HIS A 41 -8.42 -95.77 -28.69
C HIS A 41 -9.34 -94.65 -28.21
N ALA A 42 -8.75 -93.49 -27.86
CA ALA A 42 -9.49 -92.35 -27.35
C ALA A 42 -10.44 -91.75 -28.43
N PRO A 43 -11.75 -91.60 -28.16
CA PRO A 43 -12.65 -90.93 -29.08
C PRO A 43 -12.34 -89.43 -29.19
N ALA A 44 -12.69 -88.84 -30.34
CA ALA A 44 -12.58 -87.39 -30.54
C ALA A 44 -13.54 -86.62 -29.62
N GLN A 45 -14.72 -87.17 -29.33
CA GLN A 45 -15.66 -86.64 -28.34
C GLN A 45 -16.30 -87.78 -27.54
N LEU A 46 -16.28 -87.67 -26.21
CA LEU A 46 -16.95 -88.58 -25.30
C LEU A 46 -18.06 -87.85 -24.56
N LEU A 47 -19.27 -88.40 -24.61
CA LEU A 47 -20.38 -88.01 -23.73
C LEU A 47 -20.55 -89.06 -22.64
N VAL A 48 -20.56 -88.63 -21.38
CA VAL A 48 -20.83 -89.45 -20.20
C VAL A 48 -21.99 -88.83 -19.45
N SER A 49 -23.10 -89.53 -19.32
CA SER A 49 -24.30 -88.99 -18.68
C SER A 49 -25.01 -90.01 -17.79
N GLY A 50 -25.18 -89.66 -16.52
CA GLY A 50 -26.03 -90.38 -15.56
C GLY A 50 -26.97 -89.40 -14.88
N MET A 51 -28.28 -89.57 -15.02
CA MET A 51 -29.26 -88.62 -14.44
C MET A 51 -29.22 -88.59 -12.91
N THR A 52 -28.95 -89.72 -12.25
CA THR A 52 -28.86 -89.80 -10.79
C THR A 52 -27.43 -89.58 -10.31
N ASP A 53 -26.48 -90.31 -10.90
CA ASP A 53 -25.07 -90.21 -10.58
C ASP A 53 -24.21 -90.85 -11.67
N VAL A 54 -22.92 -90.53 -11.69
CA VAL A 54 -21.90 -91.23 -12.47
C VAL A 54 -20.79 -91.62 -11.51
N VAL A 55 -20.50 -92.91 -11.43
CA VAL A 55 -19.52 -93.47 -10.50
C VAL A 55 -18.55 -94.41 -11.21
N GLY A 56 -17.35 -94.57 -10.66
CA GLY A 56 -16.39 -95.59 -11.07
C GLY A 56 -16.62 -96.90 -10.30
N PRO A 57 -15.73 -97.89 -10.50
CA PRO A 57 -15.74 -99.13 -9.73
C PRO A 57 -15.76 -98.85 -8.21
N GLY A 58 -16.58 -99.59 -7.47
CA GLY A 58 -16.74 -99.40 -6.02
C GLY A 58 -17.46 -98.11 -5.63
N ALA A 59 -18.26 -97.51 -6.52
CA ALA A 59 -18.97 -96.25 -6.32
C ALA A 59 -18.05 -95.04 -6.05
N THR A 60 -16.83 -95.07 -6.59
CA THR A 60 -15.87 -93.97 -6.51
C THR A 60 -16.31 -92.79 -7.38
N ARG A 61 -15.99 -91.56 -6.98
CA ARG A 61 -16.31 -90.33 -7.74
C ARG A 61 -15.06 -89.64 -8.28
N THR A 62 -13.94 -90.35 -8.32
CA THR A 62 -12.73 -89.93 -9.01
C THR A 62 -12.66 -90.66 -10.34
N LEU A 63 -12.94 -89.94 -11.42
CA LEU A 63 -13.21 -90.49 -12.74
C LEU A 63 -12.13 -90.03 -13.73
N PRO A 64 -11.27 -90.94 -14.21
CA PRO A 64 -10.23 -90.58 -15.16
C PRO A 64 -10.75 -90.55 -16.61
N PHE A 65 -10.37 -89.53 -17.39
CA PHE A 65 -10.67 -89.39 -18.81
C PHE A 65 -9.47 -88.86 -19.61
N ALA A 66 -9.13 -89.53 -20.71
CA ALA A 66 -8.12 -89.09 -21.68
C ALA A 66 -8.71 -89.19 -23.09
N VAL A 67 -9.35 -88.10 -23.54
CA VAL A 67 -10.13 -88.03 -24.80
C VAL A 67 -9.96 -86.67 -25.46
N GLY A 68 -10.34 -86.51 -26.73
CA GLY A 68 -10.25 -85.21 -27.40
C GLY A 68 -11.11 -84.13 -26.72
N ALA A 69 -12.41 -84.39 -26.59
CA ALA A 69 -13.37 -83.54 -25.90
C ALA A 69 -14.28 -84.37 -25.00
N LEU A 70 -14.59 -83.86 -23.80
CA LEU A 70 -15.47 -84.52 -22.83
C LEU A 70 -16.72 -83.67 -22.58
N ASP A 71 -17.90 -84.28 -22.72
CA ASP A 71 -19.19 -83.79 -22.21
C ASP A 71 -19.61 -84.71 -21.06
N PHE A 72 -19.49 -84.24 -19.82
CA PHE A 72 -19.77 -85.00 -18.62
C PHE A 72 -21.01 -84.47 -17.90
N ARG A 73 -21.97 -85.34 -17.58
CA ARG A 73 -23.22 -84.97 -16.91
C ARG A 73 -23.54 -85.97 -15.80
N SER A 74 -23.48 -85.53 -14.55
CA SER A 74 -23.83 -86.38 -13.40
C SER A 74 -24.92 -85.70 -12.55
N GLY A 75 -25.91 -86.46 -12.12
CA GLY A 75 -26.81 -86.01 -11.06
C GLY A 75 -26.09 -85.82 -9.72
N ALA A 76 -24.94 -86.48 -9.51
CA ALA A 76 -24.08 -86.36 -8.34
C ALA A 76 -24.77 -86.62 -6.99
N GLN A 77 -25.83 -87.46 -6.93
CA GLN A 77 -26.57 -87.68 -5.69
C GLN A 77 -25.70 -88.12 -4.49
N GLY A 78 -24.60 -88.85 -4.74
CA GLY A 78 -23.74 -89.35 -3.66
C GLY A 78 -22.51 -88.50 -3.33
N GLY A 79 -22.42 -87.26 -3.80
CA GLY A 79 -21.41 -86.29 -3.35
C GLY A 79 -20.58 -85.66 -4.47
N ALA A 80 -19.54 -84.92 -4.06
CA ALA A 80 -18.60 -84.24 -4.97
C ALA A 80 -17.99 -85.18 -6.02
N THR A 81 -17.80 -84.67 -7.23
CA THR A 81 -17.24 -85.41 -8.37
C THR A 81 -15.87 -84.86 -8.74
N THR A 82 -14.86 -85.73 -8.87
CA THR A 82 -13.51 -85.41 -9.33
C THR A 82 -13.27 -86.00 -10.72
N LEU A 83 -12.97 -85.15 -11.69
CA LEU A 83 -12.57 -85.52 -13.04
C LEU A 83 -11.04 -85.39 -13.17
N VAL A 84 -10.34 -86.52 -13.34
CA VAL A 84 -8.91 -86.51 -13.65
C VAL A 84 -8.77 -86.58 -15.17
N THR A 85 -8.34 -85.49 -15.79
CA THR A 85 -8.51 -85.28 -17.24
C THR A 85 -7.20 -85.02 -17.98
N SER A 86 -7.19 -85.46 -19.23
CA SER A 86 -6.26 -85.03 -20.27
C SER A 86 -7.06 -84.84 -21.54
N VAL A 87 -7.76 -83.70 -21.63
CA VAL A 87 -8.71 -83.39 -22.71
C VAL A 87 -8.43 -82.05 -23.36
N GLY A 88 -8.68 -81.89 -24.66
CA GLY A 88 -8.54 -80.61 -25.33
C GLY A 88 -9.72 -79.65 -25.06
N ARG A 89 -10.92 -80.20 -24.81
CA ARG A 89 -12.13 -79.45 -24.44
C ARG A 89 -12.92 -80.14 -23.33
N LEU A 90 -13.47 -79.36 -22.41
CA LEU A 90 -14.35 -79.85 -21.35
C LEU A 90 -15.67 -79.08 -21.28
N ASP A 91 -16.76 -79.83 -21.34
CA ASP A 91 -18.10 -79.45 -20.90
C ASP A 91 -18.47 -80.40 -19.75
N ALA A 92 -18.79 -79.90 -18.55
CA ALA A 92 -19.18 -80.74 -17.43
C ALA A 92 -20.26 -80.10 -16.55
N VAL A 93 -21.26 -80.91 -16.19
CA VAL A 93 -22.40 -80.51 -15.34
C VAL A 93 -22.56 -81.53 -14.21
N VAL A 94 -22.54 -81.06 -12.97
CA VAL A 94 -22.89 -81.85 -11.77
C VAL A 94 -24.13 -81.28 -11.10
N GLY A 95 -25.05 -82.15 -10.71
CA GLY A 95 -26.31 -81.80 -10.07
C GLY A 95 -26.25 -81.71 -8.55
N ASN A 96 -27.42 -81.49 -7.94
CA ASN A 96 -27.64 -81.57 -6.49
C ASN A 96 -26.74 -80.65 -5.61
N GLY A 97 -26.25 -79.53 -6.15
CA GLY A 97 -25.41 -78.58 -5.39
C GLY A 97 -24.09 -79.18 -4.92
N GLN A 98 -23.58 -80.19 -5.62
CA GLN A 98 -22.32 -80.85 -5.28
C GLN A 98 -21.13 -80.19 -5.96
N ASP A 99 -19.96 -80.31 -5.34
CA ASP A 99 -18.72 -79.76 -5.90
C ASP A 99 -18.24 -80.54 -7.13
N LEU A 100 -17.65 -79.82 -8.07
CA LEU A 100 -16.93 -80.36 -9.22
C LEU A 100 -15.45 -80.03 -9.10
N ILE A 101 -14.63 -81.06 -9.07
CA ILE A 101 -13.18 -80.97 -9.03
C ILE A 101 -12.64 -81.45 -10.39
N VAL A 102 -11.80 -80.66 -11.04
CA VAL A 102 -11.18 -81.00 -12.32
C VAL A 102 -9.67 -80.89 -12.16
N ASP A 103 -8.97 -82.02 -12.28
CA ASP A 103 -7.52 -82.10 -12.31
C ASP A 103 -7.09 -82.45 -13.74
N GLN A 104 -6.72 -81.43 -14.50
CA GLN A 104 -6.39 -81.49 -15.92
C GLN A 104 -4.87 -81.47 -16.14
N THR A 105 -4.42 -82.14 -17.19
CA THR A 105 -3.05 -82.05 -17.69
C THR A 105 -3.01 -81.34 -19.04
N GLY A 106 -2.09 -80.40 -19.22
CA GLY A 106 -1.95 -79.64 -20.47
C GLY A 106 -3.03 -78.57 -20.66
N ASP A 107 -3.10 -77.98 -21.84
CA ASP A 107 -4.04 -76.90 -22.14
C ASP A 107 -5.49 -77.40 -22.13
N LEU A 108 -6.43 -76.50 -21.82
CA LEU A 108 -7.85 -76.80 -21.77
C LEU A 108 -8.66 -75.67 -22.39
N MET A 109 -9.44 -75.99 -23.42
CA MET A 109 -10.52 -75.12 -23.86
C MET A 109 -11.78 -75.41 -23.03
N LEU A 110 -12.32 -74.40 -22.34
CA LEU A 110 -13.54 -74.55 -21.55
C LEU A 110 -14.78 -74.28 -22.41
N GLY A 111 -15.76 -75.19 -22.31
CA GLY A 111 -17.15 -74.90 -22.60
C GLY A 111 -17.92 -74.67 -21.30
N THR A 112 -19.10 -75.28 -21.15
CA THR A 112 -19.91 -75.14 -19.93
C THR A 112 -19.34 -75.96 -18.78
N LEU A 113 -19.05 -75.32 -17.64
CA LEU A 113 -18.68 -75.99 -16.40
C LEU A 113 -19.68 -75.60 -15.31
N SER A 114 -20.55 -76.51 -14.87
CA SER A 114 -21.66 -76.17 -13.99
C SER A 114 -21.72 -77.08 -12.76
N ALA A 115 -21.66 -76.46 -11.59
CA ALA A 115 -21.91 -77.05 -10.27
C ALA A 115 -22.87 -76.12 -9.51
N ALA A 116 -24.05 -75.87 -10.09
CA ALA A 116 -24.99 -74.88 -9.55
C ALA A 116 -25.37 -75.21 -8.09
N GLY A 117 -25.12 -74.28 -7.17
CA GLY A 117 -25.29 -74.46 -5.71
C GLY A 117 -24.15 -75.20 -4.99
N GLY A 118 -23.04 -75.48 -5.68
CA GLY A 118 -21.79 -76.03 -5.15
C GLY A 118 -20.57 -75.25 -5.68
N ASN A 119 -19.36 -75.76 -5.45
CA ASN A 119 -18.11 -75.11 -5.87
C ASN A 119 -17.41 -75.85 -7.02
N ILE A 120 -16.63 -75.10 -7.79
CA ILE A 120 -15.74 -75.65 -8.82
C ILE A 120 -14.29 -75.45 -8.40
N ARG A 121 -13.49 -76.52 -8.40
CA ARG A 121 -12.02 -76.44 -8.38
C ARG A 121 -11.48 -76.94 -9.71
N LEU A 122 -10.79 -76.08 -10.47
CA LEU A 122 -10.09 -76.45 -11.69
C LEU A 122 -8.58 -76.24 -11.49
N THR A 123 -7.80 -77.31 -11.67
CA THR A 123 -6.34 -77.25 -11.67
C THR A 123 -5.82 -77.83 -12.96
N THR A 124 -5.02 -77.06 -13.67
CA THR A 124 -4.35 -77.49 -14.90
C THR A 124 -2.88 -77.08 -14.90
N SER A 125 -2.03 -77.90 -15.55
CA SER A 125 -0.64 -77.52 -15.82
C SER A 125 -0.48 -76.60 -17.03
N GLY A 126 -1.48 -76.52 -17.93
CA GLY A 126 -1.46 -75.68 -19.13
C GLY A 126 -2.32 -74.43 -19.02
N ALA A 127 -2.57 -73.76 -20.15
CA ALA A 127 -3.46 -72.61 -20.23
C ALA A 127 -4.93 -73.06 -20.28
N VAL A 128 -5.81 -72.26 -19.67
CA VAL A 128 -7.27 -72.39 -19.80
C VAL A 128 -7.76 -71.31 -20.75
N THR A 129 -8.37 -71.68 -21.86
CA THR A 129 -8.89 -70.74 -22.86
C THR A 129 -10.40 -70.87 -22.99
N ASP A 130 -11.05 -69.74 -23.23
CA ASP A 130 -12.47 -69.67 -23.55
C ASP A 130 -12.76 -70.22 -24.96
N ASP A 131 -13.89 -70.92 -25.15
CA ASP A 131 -14.27 -71.47 -26.46
C ASP A 131 -14.84 -70.42 -27.43
N GLY A 132 -15.03 -69.17 -26.97
CA GLY A 132 -15.61 -68.02 -27.67
C GLY A 132 -17.11 -68.08 -27.88
N ASP A 133 -17.81 -68.93 -27.15
CA ASP A 133 -19.25 -68.90 -27.03
C ASP A 133 -19.64 -68.25 -25.69
N ASP A 134 -20.07 -66.98 -25.75
CA ASP A 134 -20.53 -66.18 -24.60
C ASP A 134 -21.67 -66.84 -23.80
N ASP A 135 -22.38 -67.84 -24.34
CA ASP A 135 -23.42 -68.58 -23.61
C ASP A 135 -22.82 -69.63 -22.67
N THR A 136 -21.67 -70.22 -23.02
CA THR A 136 -20.96 -71.16 -22.16
C THR A 136 -20.21 -70.40 -21.05
N ARG A 137 -20.17 -70.98 -19.85
CA ARG A 137 -19.53 -70.35 -18.68
C ARG A 137 -19.24 -71.35 -17.57
N ILE A 138 -18.45 -70.88 -16.61
CA ILE A 138 -18.33 -71.50 -15.29
C ILE A 138 -19.50 -71.02 -14.41
N VAL A 139 -20.37 -71.93 -13.94
CA VAL A 139 -21.52 -71.64 -13.05
C VAL A 139 -21.33 -72.39 -11.73
N ALA A 140 -21.17 -71.66 -10.63
CA ALA A 140 -21.00 -72.20 -9.27
C ALA A 140 -21.22 -71.12 -8.21
N ASP A 141 -21.32 -71.50 -6.93
CA ASP A 141 -21.29 -70.53 -5.83
C ASP A 141 -19.86 -69.96 -5.66
N GLY A 142 -18.84 -70.81 -5.84
CA GLY A 142 -17.44 -70.42 -5.85
C GLY A 142 -16.62 -71.17 -6.89
N ALA A 143 -15.63 -70.50 -7.46
CA ALA A 143 -14.65 -71.10 -8.37
C ALA A 143 -13.22 -70.85 -7.90
N SER A 144 -12.43 -71.93 -7.81
CA SER A 144 -10.98 -71.88 -7.58
C SER A 144 -10.27 -72.42 -8.82
N LEU A 145 -9.59 -71.54 -9.56
CA LEU A 145 -8.97 -71.81 -10.85
C LEU A 145 -7.44 -71.66 -10.72
N SER A 146 -6.69 -72.70 -11.08
CA SER A 146 -5.23 -72.68 -11.09
C SER A 146 -4.70 -73.21 -12.42
N ALA A 147 -3.93 -72.40 -13.15
CA ALA A 147 -3.46 -72.70 -14.49
C ALA A 147 -2.14 -72.00 -14.83
N ALA A 148 -1.56 -72.29 -16.00
CA ALA A 148 -0.48 -71.48 -16.56
C ALA A 148 -0.97 -70.07 -16.90
N ALA A 149 -2.14 -69.96 -17.54
CA ALA A 149 -2.87 -68.74 -17.87
C ALA A 149 -4.38 -69.00 -17.80
N LEU A 150 -5.18 -67.98 -17.51
CA LEU A 150 -6.64 -68.07 -17.44
C LEU A 150 -7.25 -67.04 -18.40
N GLY A 151 -7.79 -67.51 -19.53
CA GLY A 151 -8.32 -66.66 -20.59
C GLY A 151 -7.25 -65.86 -21.34
N THR A 152 -7.70 -65.00 -22.25
CA THR A 152 -6.86 -64.08 -23.03
C THR A 152 -7.53 -62.71 -23.14
N ALA A 153 -6.79 -61.66 -23.49
CA ALA A 153 -7.35 -60.32 -23.67
C ALA A 153 -8.50 -60.25 -24.70
N SER A 154 -8.44 -61.08 -25.74
CA SER A 154 -9.48 -61.18 -26.78
C SER A 154 -10.61 -62.16 -26.45
N ARG A 155 -10.38 -63.10 -25.53
CA ARG A 155 -11.32 -64.16 -25.14
C ARG A 155 -11.14 -64.44 -23.65
N ALA A 156 -11.80 -63.63 -22.84
CA ALA A 156 -11.80 -63.78 -21.39
C ALA A 156 -12.72 -64.93 -20.99
N LEU A 157 -12.43 -65.62 -19.88
CA LEU A 157 -13.31 -66.69 -19.39
C LEU A 157 -14.63 -66.09 -18.90
N ASP A 158 -15.74 -66.63 -19.40
CA ASP A 158 -17.07 -66.30 -18.89
C ASP A 158 -17.37 -67.05 -17.59
N THR A 159 -17.78 -66.32 -16.56
CA THR A 159 -18.13 -66.86 -15.25
C THR A 159 -19.48 -66.33 -14.77
N ASP A 160 -20.17 -67.11 -13.94
CA ASP A 160 -21.31 -66.73 -13.13
C ASP A 160 -21.12 -67.34 -11.74
N VAL A 161 -20.33 -66.64 -10.91
CA VAL A 161 -19.92 -67.10 -9.58
C VAL A 161 -19.97 -65.97 -8.56
N THR A 162 -20.27 -66.30 -7.30
CA THR A 162 -20.22 -65.32 -6.21
C THR A 162 -18.79 -65.07 -5.72
N THR A 163 -17.93 -66.07 -5.76
CA THR A 163 -16.52 -65.98 -5.34
C THR A 163 -15.60 -66.57 -6.41
N LEU A 164 -14.50 -65.88 -6.72
CA LEU A 164 -13.48 -66.36 -7.63
C LEU A 164 -12.09 -66.24 -6.99
N GLU A 165 -11.41 -67.37 -6.90
CA GLU A 165 -9.98 -67.47 -6.62
C GLU A 165 -9.27 -67.91 -7.89
N ALA A 166 -8.48 -67.01 -8.51
CA ALA A 166 -7.82 -67.27 -9.79
C ALA A 166 -6.29 -67.14 -9.63
N THR A 167 -5.56 -68.19 -9.99
CA THR A 167 -4.08 -68.21 -9.97
C THR A 167 -3.53 -68.61 -11.33
N ALA A 168 -2.73 -67.72 -11.93
CA ALA A 168 -1.98 -67.97 -13.16
C ALA A 168 -0.46 -67.94 -12.87
N SER A 169 0.22 -69.06 -13.12
CA SER A 169 1.63 -69.21 -12.74
C SER A 169 2.62 -68.54 -13.70
N SER A 170 2.24 -68.30 -14.96
CA SER A 170 3.14 -67.74 -15.98
C SER A 170 2.48 -66.76 -16.97
N GLY A 171 1.16 -66.81 -17.12
CA GLY A 171 0.39 -65.90 -17.98
C GLY A 171 -0.56 -65.00 -17.20
N GLY A 172 -1.49 -64.36 -17.93
CA GLY A 172 -2.49 -63.45 -17.36
C GLY A 172 -3.78 -64.15 -16.92
N ILE A 173 -4.64 -63.37 -16.26
CA ILE A 173 -6.00 -63.73 -15.86
C ILE A 173 -6.97 -62.77 -16.54
N PHE A 174 -7.87 -63.26 -17.37
CA PHE A 174 -8.87 -62.50 -18.10
C PHE A 174 -10.25 -63.11 -17.86
N VAL A 175 -11.13 -62.40 -17.15
CA VAL A 175 -12.44 -62.91 -16.72
C VAL A 175 -13.55 -61.91 -16.98
N ARG A 176 -14.68 -62.43 -17.47
CA ARG A 176 -15.95 -61.73 -17.61
C ARG A 176 -16.99 -62.40 -16.72
N GLU A 177 -17.24 -61.78 -15.59
CA GLU A 177 -18.24 -62.25 -14.64
C GLU A 177 -19.61 -61.67 -14.98
N ARG A 178 -20.67 -62.47 -14.85
CA ARG A 178 -22.03 -62.06 -15.18
C ARG A 178 -22.61 -61.09 -14.14
N ASN A 179 -22.38 -61.39 -12.86
CA ASN A 179 -23.04 -60.75 -11.72
C ASN A 179 -22.02 -60.12 -10.74
N ALA A 180 -22.42 -59.88 -9.50
CA ALA A 180 -21.51 -59.37 -8.46
C ALA A 180 -20.45 -60.42 -8.09
N LEU A 181 -19.24 -59.97 -7.75
CA LEU A 181 -18.10 -60.86 -7.55
C LEU A 181 -17.28 -60.49 -6.31
N ASN A 182 -16.89 -61.51 -5.55
CA ASN A 182 -15.80 -61.43 -4.59
C ASN A 182 -14.54 -62.07 -5.19
N LEU A 183 -13.44 -61.32 -5.29
CA LEU A 183 -12.28 -61.68 -6.08
C LEU A 183 -10.99 -61.81 -5.25
N THR A 184 -10.29 -62.92 -5.45
CA THR A 184 -8.85 -63.06 -5.22
C THR A 184 -8.18 -63.48 -6.53
N ALA A 185 -7.24 -62.69 -7.04
CA ALA A 185 -6.54 -62.99 -8.29
C ALA A 185 -5.02 -62.82 -8.16
N GLN A 186 -4.25 -63.76 -8.69
CA GLN A 186 -2.79 -63.70 -8.73
C GLN A 186 -2.25 -64.22 -10.06
N ALA A 187 -1.67 -63.34 -10.87
CA ALA A 187 -0.94 -63.65 -12.08
C ALA A 187 0.55 -63.34 -11.86
N SER A 188 1.43 -64.33 -12.01
CA SER A 188 2.88 -64.14 -11.79
C SER A 188 3.67 -63.73 -13.05
N GLY A 189 3.08 -63.83 -14.24
CA GLY A 189 3.75 -63.48 -15.50
C GLY A 189 2.85 -62.78 -16.52
N GLY A 190 1.76 -62.15 -16.06
CA GLY A 190 0.86 -61.41 -16.94
C GLY A 190 -0.11 -60.50 -16.18
N ALA A 191 -0.99 -59.83 -16.91
CA ALA A 191 -1.98 -58.92 -16.35
C ALA A 191 -3.16 -59.66 -15.70
N VAL A 192 -3.80 -59.00 -14.73
CA VAL A 192 -5.12 -59.36 -14.22
C VAL A 192 -6.15 -58.40 -14.81
N ASP A 193 -7.16 -58.94 -15.49
CA ASP A 193 -8.24 -58.19 -16.08
C ASP A 193 -9.57 -58.87 -15.76
N VAL A 194 -10.27 -58.34 -14.75
CA VAL A 194 -11.52 -58.89 -14.24
C VAL A 194 -12.61 -57.84 -14.35
N ARG A 195 -13.70 -58.19 -15.03
CA ARG A 195 -14.83 -57.29 -15.23
C ARG A 195 -16.14 -58.01 -14.93
N THR A 196 -16.96 -57.45 -14.04
CA THR A 196 -18.36 -57.84 -13.92
C THR A 196 -19.17 -57.16 -15.03
N ARG A 197 -20.17 -57.83 -15.61
CA ARG A 197 -21.12 -57.21 -16.56
C ARG A 197 -22.17 -56.41 -15.80
N ASN A 198 -22.66 -56.95 -14.67
CA ASN A 198 -23.59 -56.32 -13.75
C ASN A 198 -23.15 -56.57 -12.30
N GLY A 199 -23.43 -55.66 -11.38
CA GLY A 199 -23.19 -55.88 -9.95
C GLY A 199 -21.81 -55.45 -9.49
N SER A 200 -21.68 -55.32 -8.17
CA SER A 200 -20.48 -54.80 -7.52
C SER A 200 -19.32 -55.81 -7.54
N LEU A 201 -18.10 -55.29 -7.53
CA LEU A 201 -16.87 -56.09 -7.43
C LEU A 201 -16.20 -55.79 -6.09
N VAL A 202 -15.99 -56.82 -5.28
CA VAL A 202 -15.25 -56.76 -4.01
C VAL A 202 -13.94 -57.49 -4.22
N VAL A 203 -12.82 -56.81 -4.00
CA VAL A 203 -11.49 -57.34 -4.27
C VAL A 203 -10.75 -57.53 -2.95
N ALA A 204 -10.56 -58.79 -2.58
CA ALA A 204 -9.72 -59.15 -1.44
C ALA A 204 -8.24 -58.96 -1.80
N ASN A 205 -7.80 -59.47 -2.95
CA ASN A 205 -6.46 -59.21 -3.51
C ASN A 205 -6.47 -59.34 -5.03
N ALA A 206 -5.68 -58.55 -5.73
CA ALA A 206 -5.40 -58.73 -7.16
C ALA A 206 -3.92 -58.41 -7.44
N ARG A 207 -3.16 -59.33 -8.03
CA ARG A 207 -1.73 -59.13 -8.34
C ARG A 207 -1.39 -59.54 -9.77
N GLY A 208 -0.65 -58.72 -10.52
CA GLY A 208 -0.19 -59.01 -11.88
C GLY A 208 0.77 -57.95 -12.43
N GLU A 209 1.21 -58.06 -13.68
CA GLU A 209 2.05 -57.06 -14.38
C GLU A 209 1.23 -55.85 -14.91
N GLY A 210 0.11 -55.58 -14.25
CA GLY A 210 -0.97 -54.72 -14.72
C GLY A 210 -2.29 -55.26 -14.17
N VAL A 211 -3.13 -54.39 -13.60
CA VAL A 211 -4.40 -54.81 -13.02
C VAL A 211 -5.52 -53.91 -13.53
N THR A 212 -6.53 -54.50 -14.17
CA THR A 212 -7.76 -53.83 -14.58
C THR A 212 -8.96 -54.46 -13.87
N LEU A 213 -9.71 -53.64 -13.14
CA LEU A 213 -10.86 -54.06 -12.35
C LEU A 213 -12.06 -53.19 -12.73
N VAL A 214 -13.14 -53.83 -13.18
CA VAL A 214 -14.37 -53.15 -13.58
C VAL A 214 -15.57 -53.74 -12.86
N ALA A 215 -16.22 -52.94 -12.01
CA ALA A 215 -17.55 -53.25 -11.48
C ALA A 215 -18.61 -52.77 -12.49
N GLY A 216 -19.01 -53.61 -13.44
CA GLY A 216 -20.00 -53.28 -14.46
C GLY A 216 -21.43 -53.23 -13.93
N GLY A 217 -22.30 -52.55 -14.67
CA GLY A 217 -23.68 -52.26 -14.25
C GLY A 217 -23.84 -50.85 -13.68
N ALA A 218 -24.96 -50.20 -13.97
CA ALA A 218 -25.21 -48.82 -13.53
C ALA A 218 -25.12 -48.68 -12.00
N GLY A 219 -24.30 -47.74 -11.52
CA GLY A 219 -24.14 -47.46 -10.09
C GLY A 219 -23.39 -48.53 -9.28
N SER A 220 -22.80 -49.55 -9.92
CA SER A 220 -22.13 -50.64 -9.21
C SER A 220 -20.82 -50.21 -8.56
N THR A 221 -20.62 -50.63 -7.31
CA THR A 221 -19.48 -50.23 -6.48
C THR A 221 -18.28 -51.16 -6.70
N LEU A 222 -17.08 -50.59 -6.66
CA LEU A 222 -15.82 -51.32 -6.57
C LEU A 222 -15.27 -51.16 -5.15
N THR A 223 -15.23 -52.25 -4.39
CA THR A 223 -14.70 -52.27 -3.02
C THR A 223 -13.36 -52.99 -2.99
N LEU A 224 -12.36 -52.38 -2.36
CA LEU A 224 -10.99 -52.86 -2.27
C LEU A 224 -10.70 -53.17 -0.80
N ASP A 225 -10.78 -54.44 -0.44
CA ASP A 225 -10.55 -54.93 0.93
C ASP A 225 -9.08 -55.29 1.19
N GLY A 226 -8.26 -55.41 0.13
CA GLY A 226 -6.82 -55.62 0.26
C GLY A 226 -6.02 -55.07 -0.91
N VAL A 227 -4.85 -55.67 -1.16
CA VAL A 227 -3.84 -55.10 -2.06
C VAL A 227 -4.20 -55.35 -3.52
N VAL A 228 -4.08 -54.31 -4.34
CA VAL A 228 -4.14 -54.39 -5.81
C VAL A 228 -2.78 -54.00 -6.36
N ASP A 229 -1.96 -54.99 -6.71
CA ASP A 229 -0.56 -54.83 -7.09
C ASP A 229 -0.38 -55.06 -8.59
N ALA A 230 -0.06 -54.00 -9.33
CA ALA A 230 0.25 -54.06 -10.75
C ALA A 230 1.76 -54.17 -11.04
N GLY A 231 2.61 -54.31 -10.01
CA GLY A 231 4.05 -54.24 -10.17
C GLY A 231 4.48 -52.92 -10.82
N SER A 232 5.12 -53.00 -11.98
CA SER A 232 5.48 -51.82 -12.80
C SER A 232 4.39 -51.36 -13.77
N GLY A 233 3.28 -52.10 -13.87
CA GLY A 233 2.13 -51.79 -14.73
C GLY A 233 1.12 -50.84 -14.09
N ASN A 234 0.04 -50.53 -14.81
CA ASN A 234 -1.02 -49.66 -14.31
C ASN A 234 -2.04 -50.42 -13.45
N VAL A 235 -2.60 -49.73 -12.47
CA VAL A 235 -3.82 -50.14 -11.76
C VAL A 235 -4.98 -49.33 -12.36
N ALA A 236 -5.88 -49.96 -13.11
CA ALA A 236 -7.07 -49.31 -13.67
C ALA A 236 -8.32 -49.77 -12.94
N LEU A 237 -9.01 -48.82 -12.30
CA LEU A 237 -10.20 -49.08 -11.49
C LEU A 237 -11.41 -48.40 -12.12
N THR A 238 -12.50 -49.12 -12.37
CA THR A 238 -13.75 -48.51 -12.86
C THR A 238 -14.93 -49.02 -12.06
N ALA A 239 -15.70 -48.09 -11.48
CA ALA A 239 -16.94 -48.40 -10.78
C ALA A 239 -18.15 -47.89 -11.57
N GLY A 240 -19.01 -48.81 -11.97
CA GLY A 240 -20.22 -48.55 -12.73
C GLY A 240 -19.98 -48.26 -14.22
N THR A 241 -21.02 -47.85 -14.91
CA THR A 241 -20.97 -47.51 -16.35
C THR A 241 -20.62 -46.04 -16.55
N ALA A 242 -20.25 -45.66 -17.78
CA ALA A 242 -19.94 -44.27 -18.11
C ALA A 242 -21.11 -43.30 -17.83
N SER A 243 -22.35 -43.76 -18.01
CA SER A 243 -23.57 -42.97 -17.76
C SER A 243 -24.05 -43.00 -16.30
N ALA A 244 -23.61 -43.98 -15.51
CA ALA A 244 -23.99 -44.14 -14.12
C ALA A 244 -22.85 -44.78 -13.34
N ARG A 245 -21.95 -43.94 -12.82
CA ARG A 245 -20.79 -44.38 -12.02
C ARG A 245 -21.23 -44.88 -10.65
N GLY A 246 -20.51 -45.85 -10.11
CA GLY A 246 -20.58 -46.27 -8.71
C GLY A 246 -19.34 -45.84 -7.93
N ALA A 247 -19.31 -46.09 -6.62
CA ALA A 247 -18.21 -45.63 -5.76
C ALA A 247 -16.98 -46.55 -5.89
N ILE A 248 -15.78 -45.97 -5.76
CA ILE A 248 -14.54 -46.71 -5.53
C ILE A 248 -14.20 -46.55 -4.05
N VAL A 249 -14.24 -47.66 -3.30
CA VAL A 249 -14.14 -47.67 -1.84
C VAL A 249 -12.95 -48.53 -1.43
N GLY A 250 -12.02 -47.95 -0.66
CA GLY A 250 -10.96 -48.71 0.00
C GLY A 250 -11.28 -48.97 1.47
N ARG A 251 -11.01 -50.19 1.97
CA ARG A 251 -11.12 -50.58 3.39
C ARG A 251 -9.74 -50.81 4.02
N ALA A 252 -9.64 -50.97 5.34
CA ALA A 252 -8.36 -50.99 6.04
C ALA A 252 -7.27 -51.86 5.36
N ASN A 253 -6.05 -51.30 5.22
CA ASN A 253 -4.87 -51.95 4.64
C ASN A 253 -4.90 -52.24 3.12
N HIS A 254 -5.83 -51.66 2.36
CA HIS A 254 -5.70 -51.65 0.90
C HIS A 254 -4.52 -50.77 0.46
N HIS A 255 -3.84 -51.17 -0.60
CA HIS A 255 -2.76 -50.41 -1.19
C HIS A 255 -2.61 -50.76 -2.67
N HIS A 256 -2.24 -49.77 -3.47
CA HIS A 256 -2.22 -49.91 -4.93
C HIS A 256 -0.85 -49.59 -5.54
N PRO A 257 0.10 -50.55 -5.52
CA PRO A 257 1.33 -50.44 -6.29
C PRO A 257 1.07 -50.46 -7.79
N GLY A 258 1.71 -49.56 -8.51
CA GLY A 258 1.66 -49.48 -9.97
C GLY A 258 2.29 -48.19 -10.50
N SER A 259 2.37 -48.04 -11.82
CA SER A 259 2.85 -46.81 -12.45
C SER A 259 1.81 -45.69 -12.45
N ALA A 260 0.57 -46.01 -12.82
CA ALA A 260 -0.53 -45.05 -12.93
C ALA A 260 -1.85 -45.62 -12.41
N LEU A 261 -2.70 -44.73 -11.90
CA LEU A 261 -4.06 -45.04 -11.45
C LEU A 261 -5.13 -44.22 -12.18
N PRO A 262 -5.72 -44.73 -13.28
CA PRO A 262 -6.98 -44.24 -13.81
C PRO A 262 -8.14 -44.74 -12.93
N ALA A 263 -8.90 -43.83 -12.33
CA ALA A 263 -9.98 -44.16 -11.43
C ALA A 263 -11.25 -43.31 -11.70
N PRO A 264 -12.10 -43.71 -12.65
CA PRO A 264 -13.45 -43.15 -12.77
C PRO A 264 -14.46 -43.80 -11.81
N GLY A 265 -15.14 -42.99 -11.00
CA GLY A 265 -16.20 -43.39 -10.08
C GLY A 265 -17.23 -42.28 -9.83
N SER A 266 -18.24 -42.55 -9.01
CA SER A 266 -19.17 -41.54 -8.50
C SER A 266 -18.62 -40.85 -7.26
N SER A 267 -17.75 -41.53 -6.52
CA SER A 267 -16.86 -41.03 -5.48
C SER A 267 -15.63 -41.92 -5.41
N ILE A 268 -14.52 -41.40 -4.89
CA ILE A 268 -13.25 -42.14 -4.76
C ILE A 268 -12.74 -41.94 -3.35
N GLY A 269 -12.83 -42.98 -2.53
CA GLY A 269 -12.56 -42.87 -1.10
C GLY A 269 -13.53 -41.94 -0.37
N THR A 270 -13.28 -41.74 0.91
CA THR A 270 -13.98 -40.78 1.78
C THR A 270 -12.97 -40.12 2.72
N SER A 271 -13.36 -39.04 3.39
CA SER A 271 -12.49 -38.39 4.39
C SER A 271 -12.08 -39.32 5.54
N GLY A 272 -12.94 -40.28 5.93
CA GLY A 272 -12.66 -41.28 6.97
C GLY A 272 -11.99 -42.56 6.47
N ALA A 273 -12.01 -42.81 5.15
CA ALA A 273 -11.41 -43.98 4.51
C ALA A 273 -10.88 -43.57 3.13
N ARG A 274 -9.69 -42.98 3.12
CA ARG A 274 -9.01 -42.50 1.91
C ARG A 274 -8.50 -43.68 1.09
N LEU A 275 -8.46 -43.53 -0.23
CA LEU A 275 -7.83 -44.52 -1.11
C LEU A 275 -6.30 -44.42 -0.95
N ALA A 276 -5.63 -45.50 -0.54
CA ALA A 276 -4.18 -45.54 -0.34
C ALA A 276 -3.44 -46.11 -1.56
N THR A 277 -2.44 -45.40 -2.06
CA THR A 277 -1.74 -45.71 -3.32
C THR A 277 -0.21 -45.62 -3.20
N THR A 278 0.54 -46.28 -4.08
CA THR A 278 2.00 -46.07 -4.31
C THR A 278 2.33 -45.69 -5.75
N VAL A 279 1.37 -45.10 -6.46
CA VAL A 279 1.50 -44.84 -7.89
C VAL A 279 2.29 -43.57 -8.16
N THR A 280 2.99 -43.53 -9.28
CA THR A 280 3.69 -42.31 -9.70
C THR A 280 2.76 -41.26 -10.31
N SER A 281 1.57 -41.68 -10.79
CA SER A 281 0.58 -40.79 -11.38
C SER A 281 -0.85 -41.21 -11.05
N LEU A 282 -1.69 -40.23 -10.72
CA LEU A 282 -3.11 -40.40 -10.44
C LEU A 282 -3.93 -39.61 -11.48
N HIS A 283 -4.85 -40.30 -12.15
CA HIS A 283 -5.89 -39.71 -12.99
C HIS A 283 -7.27 -40.10 -12.46
N ALA A 284 -7.83 -39.25 -11.61
CA ALA A 284 -9.06 -39.54 -10.88
C ALA A 284 -10.23 -38.69 -11.39
N THR A 285 -11.39 -39.31 -11.62
CA THR A 285 -12.61 -38.59 -11.99
C THR A 285 -13.79 -39.09 -11.16
N SER A 286 -14.39 -38.18 -10.40
CA SER A 286 -15.59 -38.41 -9.61
C SER A 286 -16.76 -37.60 -10.20
N THR A 287 -17.86 -38.27 -10.52
CA THR A 287 -19.02 -37.60 -11.15
C THR A 287 -20.01 -37.00 -10.16
N ALA A 288 -20.00 -37.40 -8.87
CA ALA A 288 -21.02 -36.99 -7.91
C ALA A 288 -20.49 -36.62 -6.51
N GLY A 289 -19.41 -37.22 -6.03
CA GLY A 289 -18.84 -37.01 -4.70
C GLY A 289 -17.38 -36.58 -4.74
N GLY A 290 -16.69 -36.65 -3.60
CA GLY A 290 -15.28 -36.26 -3.47
C GLY A 290 -14.28 -37.31 -3.98
N ILE A 291 -13.02 -36.87 -4.06
CA ILE A 291 -11.84 -37.69 -4.29
C ILE A 291 -10.96 -37.55 -3.05
N HIS A 292 -10.74 -38.63 -2.30
CA HIS A 292 -9.92 -38.67 -1.10
C HIS A 292 -8.82 -39.72 -1.25
N VAL A 293 -7.58 -39.28 -1.46
CA VAL A 293 -6.44 -40.18 -1.74
C VAL A 293 -5.27 -39.85 -0.82
N THR A 294 -4.61 -40.90 -0.32
CA THR A 294 -3.29 -40.83 0.30
C THR A 294 -2.31 -41.62 -0.54
N GLU A 295 -1.25 -40.96 -0.99
CA GLU A 295 -0.19 -41.56 -1.79
C GLU A 295 1.09 -41.65 -0.96
N THR A 296 1.79 -42.77 -0.96
CA THR A 296 2.98 -42.92 -0.11
C THR A 296 4.19 -42.16 -0.63
N ASN A 297 4.30 -41.97 -1.96
CA ASN A 297 5.46 -41.41 -2.63
C ASN A 297 5.17 -40.06 -3.33
N ALA A 298 6.12 -39.60 -4.15
CA ALA A 298 5.88 -38.48 -5.05
C ALA A 298 4.79 -38.80 -6.08
N LEU A 299 3.95 -37.80 -6.41
CA LEU A 299 2.75 -38.00 -7.21
C LEU A 299 2.60 -36.95 -8.31
N ASN A 300 2.29 -37.38 -9.53
CA ASN A 300 1.72 -36.54 -10.57
C ASN A 300 0.19 -36.63 -10.55
N LEU A 301 -0.49 -35.50 -10.39
CA LEU A 301 -1.93 -35.43 -10.13
C LEU A 301 -2.71 -34.79 -11.28
N THR A 302 -3.72 -35.50 -11.76
CA THR A 302 -4.88 -34.94 -12.46
C THR A 302 -6.15 -35.45 -11.78
N ALA A 303 -6.95 -34.55 -11.20
CA ALA A 303 -8.18 -34.93 -10.50
C ALA A 303 -9.35 -34.00 -10.83
N GLN A 304 -10.54 -34.58 -10.99
CA GLN A 304 -11.79 -33.86 -11.21
C GLN A 304 -12.92 -34.47 -10.39
N ALA A 305 -13.48 -33.72 -9.45
CA ALA A 305 -14.63 -34.09 -8.63
C ALA A 305 -15.80 -33.14 -8.89
N SER A 306 -16.77 -33.53 -9.72
CA SER A 306 -17.86 -32.64 -10.14
C SER A 306 -18.90 -32.33 -9.03
N GLY A 307 -18.91 -33.07 -7.93
CA GLY A 307 -19.87 -32.89 -6.82
C GLY A 307 -19.24 -33.05 -5.43
N GLY A 308 -17.95 -32.73 -5.30
CA GLY A 308 -17.28 -32.78 -4.00
C GLY A 308 -15.85 -32.26 -4.04
N VAL A 309 -15.15 -32.43 -2.91
CA VAL A 309 -13.78 -31.95 -2.77
C VAL A 309 -12.77 -32.87 -3.45
N VAL A 310 -11.67 -32.30 -3.94
CA VAL A 310 -10.45 -33.03 -4.25
C VAL A 310 -9.52 -32.91 -3.05
N ASP A 311 -9.26 -34.01 -2.36
CA ASP A 311 -8.41 -34.10 -1.19
C ASP A 311 -7.33 -35.15 -1.44
N VAL A 312 -6.12 -34.71 -1.77
CA VAL A 312 -5.00 -35.57 -2.14
C VAL A 312 -3.78 -35.22 -1.30
N GLN A 313 -3.22 -36.23 -0.66
CA GLN A 313 -2.10 -36.08 0.27
C GLN A 313 -1.02 -37.08 -0.09
N THR A 314 0.24 -36.64 -0.16
CA THR A 314 1.37 -37.57 -0.16
C THR A 314 1.91 -37.74 1.26
N ASP A 315 2.29 -38.94 1.67
CA ASP A 315 2.97 -39.17 2.96
C ASP A 315 4.45 -38.80 2.86
N ASN A 316 5.09 -39.17 1.74
CA ASN A 316 6.46 -38.80 1.39
C ASN A 316 6.50 -38.26 -0.03
N GLY A 317 7.50 -37.44 -0.35
CA GLY A 317 7.72 -36.97 -1.70
C GLY A 317 6.80 -35.82 -2.13
N SER A 318 7.19 -35.20 -3.24
CA SER A 318 6.55 -33.98 -3.76
C SER A 318 5.29 -34.29 -4.58
N LEU A 319 4.37 -33.33 -4.60
CA LEU A 319 3.15 -33.38 -5.39
C LEU A 319 3.26 -32.45 -6.60
N VAL A 320 3.05 -32.98 -7.80
CA VAL A 320 3.01 -32.23 -9.05
C VAL A 320 1.57 -32.21 -9.55
N VAL A 321 1.00 -31.03 -9.71
CA VAL A 321 -0.42 -30.85 -10.04
C VAL A 321 -0.56 -30.36 -11.47
N ALA A 322 -0.93 -31.26 -12.37
CA ALA A 322 -1.31 -30.93 -13.73
C ALA A 322 -2.74 -30.35 -13.80
N GLY A 323 -3.61 -30.75 -12.87
CA GLY A 323 -4.91 -30.11 -12.67
C GLY A 323 -5.70 -30.74 -11.53
N ALA A 324 -6.41 -29.91 -10.76
CA ALA A 324 -7.31 -30.36 -9.70
C ALA A 324 -8.58 -29.52 -9.71
N ARG A 325 -9.74 -30.14 -9.92
CA ARG A 325 -11.03 -29.43 -9.97
C ARG A 325 -12.07 -30.05 -9.04
N GLY A 326 -12.76 -29.25 -8.24
CA GLY A 326 -13.91 -29.71 -7.45
C GLY A 326 -14.62 -28.58 -6.71
N GLU A 327 -15.51 -28.90 -5.77
CA GLU A 327 -16.19 -27.91 -4.90
C GLU A 327 -15.30 -27.41 -3.73
N GLY A 328 -14.01 -27.74 -3.80
CA GLY A 328 -12.98 -27.50 -2.80
C GLY A 328 -11.76 -28.33 -3.16
N VAL A 329 -10.56 -27.82 -2.88
CA VAL A 329 -9.32 -28.54 -3.17
C VAL A 329 -8.38 -28.48 -1.97
N ILE A 330 -7.95 -29.64 -1.50
CA ILE A 330 -7.01 -29.81 -0.38
C ILE A 330 -5.84 -30.64 -0.91
N LEU A 331 -4.66 -30.04 -0.96
CA LEU A 331 -3.45 -30.69 -1.45
C LEU A 331 -2.35 -30.58 -0.39
N ALA A 332 -1.81 -31.74 0.01
CA ALA A 332 -0.69 -31.79 0.94
C ALA A 332 0.45 -32.63 0.38
N ALA A 333 1.68 -32.10 0.44
CA ALA A 333 2.89 -32.88 0.22
C ALA A 333 3.54 -33.18 1.58
N GLY A 334 3.21 -34.31 2.19
CA GLY A 334 3.46 -34.60 3.62
C GLY A 334 4.91 -34.90 3.99
N GLY A 335 5.77 -35.26 3.03
CA GLY A 335 7.17 -35.56 3.32
C GLY A 335 7.97 -34.32 3.76
N ALA A 336 8.96 -34.48 4.65
CA ALA A 336 9.85 -33.39 5.04
C ALA A 336 10.49 -32.72 3.81
N GLY A 337 10.39 -31.38 3.70
CA GLY A 337 10.89 -30.61 2.56
C GLY A 337 10.16 -30.83 1.23
N SER A 338 9.11 -31.65 1.18
CA SER A 338 8.42 -32.00 -0.06
C SER A 338 7.60 -30.84 -0.61
N ALA A 339 7.77 -30.56 -1.90
CA ALA A 339 7.15 -29.42 -2.57
C ALA A 339 5.78 -29.76 -3.15
N ILE A 340 4.97 -28.72 -3.37
CA ILE A 340 3.83 -28.77 -4.29
C ILE A 340 4.21 -27.94 -5.50
N ARG A 341 4.20 -28.53 -6.69
CA ARG A 341 4.41 -27.83 -7.96
C ARG A 341 3.11 -27.78 -8.75
N LEU A 342 2.66 -26.59 -9.11
CA LEU A 342 1.42 -26.37 -9.85
C LEU A 342 1.73 -26.11 -11.31
N ASP A 343 1.56 -27.10 -12.17
CA ASP A 343 1.79 -26.96 -13.62
C ASP A 343 0.53 -26.53 -14.39
N GLY A 344 -0.64 -26.74 -13.80
CA GLY A 344 -1.92 -26.37 -14.39
C GLY A 344 -2.90 -25.76 -13.39
N VAL A 345 -4.18 -25.81 -13.75
CA VAL A 345 -5.26 -25.14 -13.03
C VAL A 345 -5.69 -25.93 -11.79
N VAL A 346 -5.78 -25.23 -10.67
CA VAL A 346 -6.48 -25.68 -9.46
C VAL A 346 -7.76 -24.86 -9.34
N ASP A 347 -8.92 -25.51 -9.41
CA ASP A 347 -10.23 -24.85 -9.44
C ASP A 347 -11.15 -25.45 -8.37
N ALA A 348 -11.50 -24.65 -7.37
CA ALA A 348 -12.41 -25.03 -6.31
C ALA A 348 -13.85 -24.52 -6.55
N GLY A 349 -14.14 -23.91 -7.70
CA GLY A 349 -15.40 -23.20 -7.91
C GLY A 349 -15.63 -22.14 -6.83
N SER A 350 -16.78 -22.20 -6.15
CA SER A 350 -17.09 -21.34 -4.99
C SER A 350 -16.49 -21.82 -3.67
N GLY A 351 -15.76 -22.94 -3.68
CA GLY A 351 -15.10 -23.54 -2.53
C GLY A 351 -13.74 -22.93 -2.20
N ASN A 352 -13.01 -23.58 -1.29
CA ASN A 352 -11.70 -23.12 -0.84
C ASN A 352 -10.58 -24.00 -1.39
N VAL A 353 -9.38 -23.43 -1.48
CA VAL A 353 -8.15 -24.16 -1.76
C VAL A 353 -7.25 -24.13 -0.52
N SER A 354 -6.74 -25.29 -0.13
CA SER A 354 -5.74 -25.46 0.92
C SER A 354 -4.52 -26.17 0.38
N LEU A 355 -3.35 -25.53 0.46
CA LEU A 355 -2.07 -26.06 0.00
C LEU A 355 -1.10 -26.13 1.19
N THR A 356 -0.59 -27.33 1.49
CA THR A 356 0.43 -27.53 2.54
C THR A 356 1.65 -28.27 1.96
N ALA A 357 2.78 -27.58 1.83
CA ALA A 357 4.03 -28.18 1.33
C ALA A 357 4.98 -28.53 2.49
N GLY A 358 5.24 -29.82 2.66
CA GLY A 358 6.11 -30.38 3.69
C GLY A 358 5.51 -30.43 5.09
N THR A 359 6.26 -31.02 6.01
CA THR A 359 5.87 -31.13 7.43
C THR A 359 5.99 -29.80 8.16
N ALA A 360 5.38 -29.68 9.34
CA ALA A 360 5.52 -28.49 10.18
C ALA A 360 6.97 -28.19 10.59
N ALA A 361 7.78 -29.24 10.79
CA ALA A 361 9.19 -29.11 11.15
C ALA A 361 10.09 -28.82 9.94
N SER A 362 9.68 -29.21 8.73
CA SER A 362 10.47 -29.02 7.51
C SER A 362 9.53 -28.82 6.32
N ARG A 363 9.23 -27.55 6.05
CA ARG A 363 8.35 -27.15 4.94
C ARG A 363 9.06 -27.29 3.60
N GLY A 364 8.33 -27.75 2.58
CA GLY A 364 8.73 -27.64 1.18
C GLY A 364 8.14 -26.39 0.52
N ALA A 365 8.45 -26.13 -0.75
CA ALA A 365 7.98 -24.93 -1.45
C ALA A 365 6.66 -25.17 -2.19
N ILE A 366 5.86 -24.12 -2.40
CA ILE A 366 4.79 -24.10 -3.40
C ILE A 366 5.34 -23.40 -4.65
N LEU A 367 5.53 -24.17 -5.72
CA LEU A 367 6.18 -23.74 -6.96
C LEU A 367 5.13 -23.51 -8.06
N ALA A 368 5.25 -22.39 -8.76
CA ALA A 368 4.43 -22.07 -9.93
C ALA A 368 5.09 -22.56 -11.23
N GLY A 369 4.40 -23.44 -11.97
CA GLY A 369 4.71 -23.78 -13.36
C GLY A 369 4.00 -22.83 -14.34
N ALA A 370 4.32 -22.92 -15.63
CA ALA A 370 3.84 -21.95 -16.64
C ALA A 370 2.31 -21.86 -16.81
N GLY A 371 1.57 -22.93 -16.48
CA GLY A 371 0.12 -22.99 -16.57
C GLY A 371 -0.60 -22.79 -15.23
N ASN A 372 0.09 -22.36 -14.18
CA ASN A 372 -0.50 -22.24 -12.86
C ASN A 372 -1.61 -21.18 -12.82
N ARG A 373 -2.76 -21.57 -12.27
CA ARG A 373 -3.83 -20.66 -11.85
C ARG A 373 -4.62 -21.34 -10.74
N ILE A 374 -4.88 -20.60 -9.66
CA ILE A 374 -5.77 -21.04 -8.59
C ILE A 374 -7.06 -20.22 -8.70
N SER A 375 -8.21 -20.87 -8.81
CA SER A 375 -9.54 -20.23 -8.81
C SER A 375 -10.33 -20.77 -7.62
N ALA A 376 -10.72 -19.89 -6.70
CA ALA A 376 -11.42 -20.29 -5.46
C ALA A 376 -12.06 -19.08 -4.77
N ARG A 377 -12.88 -19.32 -3.75
CA ARG A 377 -13.29 -18.27 -2.82
C ARG A 377 -12.14 -17.81 -1.92
N SER A 378 -11.40 -18.76 -1.34
CA SER A 378 -10.24 -18.45 -0.49
C SER A 378 -9.08 -19.42 -0.73
N LEU A 379 -7.86 -18.92 -0.62
CA LEU A 379 -6.62 -19.72 -0.65
C LEU A 379 -5.92 -19.67 0.72
N ASN A 380 -5.74 -20.83 1.33
CA ASN A 380 -4.82 -21.04 2.46
C ASN A 380 -3.57 -21.75 1.95
N ALA A 381 -2.40 -21.11 2.05
CA ALA A 381 -1.14 -21.65 1.57
C ALA A 381 -0.07 -21.63 2.67
N THR A 382 0.50 -22.78 3.00
CA THR A 382 1.59 -22.90 3.99
C THR A 382 2.77 -23.66 3.38
N ALA A 383 3.94 -23.04 3.36
CA ALA A 383 5.15 -23.56 2.72
C ALA A 383 6.44 -22.96 3.31
N SER A 384 7.58 -23.36 2.76
CA SER A 384 8.88 -22.69 2.99
C SER A 384 8.95 -21.39 2.19
N ALA A 385 8.50 -21.42 0.93
CA ALA A 385 8.32 -20.29 0.03
C ALA A 385 7.07 -20.52 -0.82
N ILE A 386 6.42 -19.43 -1.27
CA ILE A 386 5.20 -19.47 -2.07
C ILE A 386 5.43 -18.65 -3.34
N GLY A 387 5.56 -19.33 -4.48
CA GLY A 387 5.98 -18.69 -5.73
C GLY A 387 7.43 -18.19 -5.67
N ALA A 388 7.86 -17.54 -6.75
CA ALA A 388 9.15 -16.88 -6.88
C ALA A 388 9.02 -15.60 -7.72
N GLN A 389 9.99 -14.70 -7.65
CA GLN A 389 10.00 -13.46 -8.43
C GLN A 389 9.84 -13.70 -9.95
N ALA A 390 10.52 -14.72 -10.49
CA ALA A 390 10.45 -15.11 -11.89
C ALA A 390 9.24 -16.01 -12.24
N ALA A 391 8.56 -16.56 -11.24
CA ALA A 391 7.46 -17.51 -11.40
C ALA A 391 6.45 -17.33 -10.25
N ARG A 392 5.56 -16.35 -10.39
CA ARG A 392 4.59 -15.97 -9.35
C ARG A 392 3.42 -16.95 -9.33
N LEU A 393 2.81 -17.12 -8.16
CA LEU A 393 1.55 -17.84 -8.06
C LEU A 393 0.43 -16.97 -8.64
N ASN A 394 -0.24 -17.44 -9.68
CA ASN A 394 -1.39 -16.74 -10.25
C ASN A 394 -2.66 -17.21 -9.53
N THR A 395 -3.42 -16.28 -8.99
CA THR A 395 -4.62 -16.54 -8.22
C THR A 395 -5.80 -15.74 -8.77
N ASP A 396 -6.99 -16.27 -8.54
CA ASP A 396 -8.31 -15.66 -8.75
C ASP A 396 -9.13 -16.02 -7.51
N VAL A 397 -8.89 -15.28 -6.43
CA VAL A 397 -9.49 -15.55 -5.11
C VAL A 397 -9.94 -14.27 -4.41
N GLU A 398 -11.01 -14.37 -3.62
CA GLU A 398 -11.48 -13.24 -2.80
C GLU A 398 -10.55 -12.99 -1.61
N SER A 399 -9.90 -14.03 -1.10
CA SER A 399 -9.01 -13.95 0.06
C SER A 399 -7.81 -14.87 -0.03
N LEU A 400 -6.66 -14.37 0.40
CA LEU A 400 -5.40 -15.09 0.50
C LEU A 400 -4.90 -15.06 1.95
N ASN A 401 -4.68 -16.24 2.53
CA ASN A 401 -3.93 -16.43 3.76
C ASN A 401 -2.68 -17.26 3.45
N ALA A 402 -1.52 -16.61 3.45
CA ALA A 402 -0.26 -17.21 3.03
C ALA A 402 0.80 -17.16 4.16
N SER A 403 1.48 -18.29 4.38
CA SER A 403 2.60 -18.40 5.34
C SER A 403 3.81 -19.07 4.70
N ALA A 404 4.93 -18.34 4.62
CA ALA A 404 6.21 -18.81 4.10
C ALA A 404 7.29 -18.76 5.20
N LEU A 405 7.69 -19.94 5.70
CA LEU A 405 8.53 -20.03 6.91
C LEU A 405 10.03 -19.82 6.65
N ASN A 406 10.54 -20.01 5.44
CA ASN A 406 11.98 -19.92 5.12
C ASN A 406 12.29 -19.11 3.85
N GLY A 407 11.32 -18.36 3.32
CA GLY A 407 11.41 -17.75 2.00
C GLY A 407 10.30 -16.72 1.77
N GLY A 408 10.19 -16.23 0.53
CA GLY A 408 9.24 -15.19 0.16
C GLY A 408 7.87 -15.67 -0.28
N ILE A 409 6.96 -14.72 -0.46
CA ILE A 409 5.61 -14.91 -1.02
C ILE A 409 5.52 -14.03 -2.27
N PHE A 410 5.27 -14.63 -3.44
CA PHE A 410 5.16 -13.94 -4.72
C PHE A 410 3.87 -14.32 -5.43
N VAL A 411 2.87 -13.43 -5.41
CA VAL A 411 1.51 -13.70 -5.92
C VAL A 411 1.07 -12.63 -6.91
N THR A 412 0.40 -13.05 -7.98
CA THR A 412 -0.36 -12.20 -8.90
C THR A 412 -1.83 -12.61 -8.82
N GLU A 413 -2.65 -11.75 -8.25
CA GLU A 413 -4.09 -11.95 -8.15
C GLU A 413 -4.82 -11.26 -9.31
N ALA A 414 -5.83 -11.92 -9.87
CA ALA A 414 -6.59 -11.40 -11.00
C ALA A 414 -7.48 -10.22 -10.61
N ASN A 415 -8.20 -10.36 -9.49
CA ASN A 415 -9.29 -9.49 -9.07
C ASN A 415 -8.98 -8.75 -7.75
N SER A 416 -10.01 -8.21 -7.08
CA SER A 416 -9.87 -7.64 -5.74
C SER A 416 -9.48 -8.72 -4.73
N LEU A 417 -8.64 -8.36 -3.74
CA LEU A 417 -8.09 -9.30 -2.79
C LEU A 417 -8.17 -8.82 -1.34
N SER A 418 -8.59 -9.70 -0.44
CA SER A 418 -8.30 -9.59 1.00
C SER A 418 -7.05 -10.40 1.34
N LEU A 419 -6.05 -9.76 1.96
CA LEU A 419 -4.70 -10.29 2.11
C LEU A 419 -4.26 -10.41 3.57
N THR A 420 -3.89 -11.63 3.96
CA THR A 420 -3.01 -11.92 5.09
C THR A 420 -1.79 -12.69 4.59
N ALA A 421 -0.58 -12.16 4.74
CA ALA A 421 0.63 -12.84 4.26
C ALA A 421 1.83 -12.66 5.19
N ASN A 422 2.39 -13.76 5.67
CA ASN A 422 3.53 -13.74 6.60
C ASN A 422 4.69 -14.54 6.02
N ALA A 423 5.82 -13.90 5.83
CA ALA A 423 7.03 -14.50 5.29
C ALA A 423 8.25 -14.16 6.14
N THR A 424 9.24 -15.05 6.18
CA THR A 424 10.59 -14.67 6.66
C THR A 424 11.43 -14.01 5.57
N GLY A 425 11.07 -14.22 4.29
CA GLY A 425 11.61 -13.48 3.14
C GLY A 425 10.72 -12.31 2.70
N ILE A 426 10.89 -11.88 1.46
CA ILE A 426 10.11 -10.78 0.86
C ILE A 426 8.65 -11.21 0.64
N VAL A 427 7.71 -10.32 0.92
CA VAL A 427 6.32 -10.43 0.45
C VAL A 427 6.10 -9.50 -0.73
N ASP A 428 5.72 -10.06 -1.87
CA ASP A 428 5.38 -9.32 -3.09
C ASP A 428 4.04 -9.83 -3.62
N VAL A 429 2.98 -9.03 -3.43
CA VAL A 429 1.62 -9.37 -3.83
C VAL A 429 1.04 -8.23 -4.66
N ARG A 430 0.47 -8.57 -5.81
CA ARG A 430 -0.16 -7.60 -6.70
C ARG A 430 -1.51 -8.11 -7.19
N THR A 431 -2.51 -7.25 -7.23
CA THR A 431 -3.72 -7.46 -8.02
C THR A 431 -3.49 -6.90 -9.43
N THR A 432 -4.02 -7.54 -10.47
CA THR A 432 -3.96 -7.00 -11.84
C THR A 432 -5.11 -6.04 -12.12
N GLN A 433 -6.27 -6.30 -11.52
CA GLN A 433 -7.45 -5.46 -11.51
C GLN A 433 -8.07 -5.56 -10.12
N GLY A 434 -8.61 -4.46 -9.59
CA GLY A 434 -9.35 -4.49 -8.33
C GLY A 434 -8.54 -4.10 -7.11
N ALA A 435 -9.26 -3.82 -6.04
CA ALA A 435 -8.73 -3.26 -4.81
C ALA A 435 -7.95 -4.30 -3.98
N LEU A 436 -7.03 -3.82 -3.14
CA LEU A 436 -6.30 -4.66 -2.19
C LEU A 436 -6.63 -4.23 -0.76
N THR A 437 -7.25 -5.12 0.01
CA THR A 437 -7.49 -4.94 1.45
C THR A 437 -6.48 -5.77 2.22
N VAL A 438 -5.65 -5.13 3.04
CA VAL A 438 -4.56 -5.78 3.79
C VAL A 438 -4.98 -5.95 5.24
N SER A 439 -5.20 -7.18 5.68
CA SER A 439 -5.51 -7.50 7.08
C SER A 439 -4.26 -7.72 7.94
N GLY A 440 -3.12 -8.01 7.31
CA GLY A 440 -1.83 -8.12 7.99
C GLY A 440 -0.77 -8.73 7.09
N VAL A 441 0.34 -8.05 6.91
CA VAL A 441 1.46 -8.52 6.11
C VAL A 441 2.77 -8.35 6.87
N SER A 442 3.61 -9.39 6.88
CA SER A 442 4.96 -9.33 7.45
C SER A 442 5.99 -10.02 6.54
N GLY A 443 7.18 -9.42 6.40
CA GLY A 443 8.26 -9.92 5.56
C GLY A 443 9.59 -9.22 5.83
N ALA A 444 10.69 -9.70 5.24
CA ALA A 444 11.99 -9.00 5.22
C ALA A 444 12.03 -7.85 4.18
N GLY A 445 10.87 -7.25 3.92
CA GLY A 445 10.57 -6.34 2.83
C GLY A 445 9.21 -6.66 2.23
N VAL A 446 8.43 -5.62 1.93
CA VAL A 446 7.04 -5.78 1.47
C VAL A 446 6.80 -4.92 0.24
N THR A 447 6.27 -5.52 -0.82
CA THR A 447 5.80 -4.81 -2.03
C THR A 447 4.36 -5.20 -2.30
N LEU A 448 3.46 -4.22 -2.21
CA LEU A 448 2.03 -4.42 -2.45
C LEU A 448 1.57 -3.52 -3.60
N SER A 449 0.77 -4.08 -4.52
CA SER A 449 0.19 -3.31 -5.62
C SER A 449 -1.28 -3.62 -5.83
N ALA A 450 -2.13 -2.59 -5.76
CA ALA A 450 -3.53 -2.63 -6.19
C ALA A 450 -3.61 -2.16 -7.65
N GLY A 451 -3.74 -3.11 -8.58
CA GLY A 451 -3.78 -2.86 -10.03
C GLY A 451 -5.16 -2.47 -10.54
N GLY A 452 -5.19 -1.73 -11.65
CA GLY A 452 -6.42 -1.17 -12.24
C GLY A 452 -6.62 0.31 -11.89
N ALA A 453 -7.14 1.09 -12.83
CA ALA A 453 -7.38 2.51 -12.63
C ALA A 453 -8.42 2.73 -11.51
N GLY A 454 -8.08 3.55 -10.51
CA GLY A 454 -8.96 3.82 -9.37
C GLY A 454 -9.06 2.70 -8.32
N SER A 455 -8.34 1.59 -8.48
CA SER A 455 -8.33 0.50 -7.51
C SER A 455 -7.58 0.90 -6.22
N ALA A 456 -8.33 1.03 -5.13
CA ALA A 456 -7.80 1.46 -3.84
C ALA A 456 -6.98 0.37 -3.14
N MET A 457 -6.12 0.78 -2.23
CA MET A 457 -5.49 -0.07 -1.23
C MET A 457 -5.96 0.35 0.16
N THR A 458 -6.49 -0.58 0.93
CA THR A 458 -6.94 -0.35 2.30
C THR A 458 -6.10 -1.16 3.27
N LEU A 459 -5.44 -0.50 4.22
CA LEU A 459 -4.70 -1.16 5.30
C LEU A 459 -5.62 -1.30 6.50
N ALA A 460 -6.16 -2.51 6.70
CA ALA A 460 -6.99 -2.90 7.84
C ALA A 460 -6.18 -3.57 8.98
N GLY A 461 -4.88 -3.67 8.79
CA GLY A 461 -3.91 -4.21 9.73
C GLY A 461 -2.49 -3.83 9.32
N GLU A 462 -1.53 -4.31 10.08
CA GLU A 462 -0.12 -3.93 9.95
C GLU A 462 0.50 -4.37 8.62
N VAL A 463 1.38 -3.54 8.07
CA VAL A 463 2.32 -3.87 7.00
C VAL A 463 3.74 -3.73 7.54
N ASP A 464 4.37 -4.86 7.87
CA ASP A 464 5.69 -4.94 8.48
C ASP A 464 6.75 -5.44 7.48
N GLY A 465 7.61 -4.53 7.02
CA GLY A 465 8.79 -4.84 6.21
C GLY A 465 9.99 -5.33 7.01
N GLY A 466 9.89 -5.44 8.33
CA GLY A 466 11.01 -5.76 9.21
C GLY A 466 12.14 -4.75 9.04
N ALA A 467 13.35 -5.25 8.78
CA ALA A 467 14.50 -4.39 8.45
C ALA A 467 14.56 -3.96 6.97
N GLY A 468 13.67 -4.48 6.13
CA GLY A 468 13.59 -4.18 4.70
C GLY A 468 12.69 -3.00 4.38
N ASP A 469 12.63 -2.66 3.09
CA ASP A 469 11.80 -1.57 2.58
C ASP A 469 10.35 -2.00 2.35
N VAL A 470 9.43 -1.04 2.45
CA VAL A 470 8.01 -1.18 2.11
C VAL A 470 7.68 -0.35 0.89
N ARG A 471 7.04 -0.96 -0.11
CA ARG A 471 6.55 -0.29 -1.30
C ARG A 471 5.07 -0.54 -1.48
N LEU A 472 4.27 0.53 -1.51
CA LEU A 472 2.83 0.48 -1.69
C LEU A 472 2.45 1.23 -2.97
N THR A 473 1.74 0.59 -3.88
CA THR A 473 1.25 1.21 -5.11
C THR A 473 -0.23 0.95 -5.31
N ALA A 474 -1.04 2.00 -5.41
CA ALA A 474 -2.49 1.89 -5.65
C ALA A 474 -2.88 2.71 -6.87
N GLY A 475 -3.71 2.15 -7.75
CA GLY A 475 -4.32 2.92 -8.84
C GLY A 475 -5.38 3.93 -8.37
N GLY A 476 -5.89 3.75 -7.15
CA GLY A 476 -6.76 4.66 -6.41
C GLY A 476 -6.12 5.14 -5.10
N ALA A 477 -6.94 5.42 -4.09
CA ALA A 477 -6.45 5.91 -2.80
C ALA A 477 -5.77 4.80 -1.97
N LEU A 478 -4.75 5.17 -1.20
CA LEU A 478 -4.22 4.39 -0.09
C LEU A 478 -4.85 4.93 1.20
N SER A 479 -5.68 4.12 1.85
CA SER A 479 -6.33 4.44 3.14
C SER A 479 -5.87 3.45 4.21
N ALA A 480 -5.82 3.89 5.46
CA ALA A 480 -5.59 3.04 6.63
C ALA A 480 -6.77 3.19 7.60
N ASP A 481 -7.16 2.11 8.26
CA ASP A 481 -8.02 2.19 9.44
C ASP A 481 -7.16 2.31 10.72
N VAL A 482 -7.79 2.21 11.90
CA VAL A 482 -7.10 2.34 13.19
C VAL A 482 -6.00 1.29 13.43
N ASN A 483 -6.04 0.15 12.73
CA ASN A 483 -5.04 -0.91 12.83
C ASN A 483 -4.02 -0.85 11.69
N GLY A 484 -4.26 -0.02 10.67
CA GLY A 484 -3.37 0.17 9.54
C GLY A 484 -2.11 0.95 9.94
N HIS A 485 -1.00 0.24 10.09
CA HIS A 485 0.30 0.82 10.44
C HIS A 485 1.40 0.23 9.55
N VAL A 486 2.32 1.06 9.06
CA VAL A 486 3.41 0.61 8.20
C VAL A 486 4.75 0.69 8.93
N ARG A 487 5.48 -0.43 9.03
CA ARG A 487 6.83 -0.51 9.61
C ARG A 487 7.84 -0.97 8.58
N GLY A 488 9.05 -0.42 8.63
CA GLY A 488 10.14 -0.82 7.74
C GLY A 488 11.32 0.15 7.77
N ASN A 489 12.28 -0.04 6.88
CA ASN A 489 13.41 0.88 6.72
C ASN A 489 13.00 2.14 5.94
N THR A 490 12.60 1.98 4.68
CA THR A 490 12.00 3.05 3.88
C THR A 490 10.59 2.69 3.43
N LEU A 491 9.72 3.69 3.33
CA LEU A 491 8.39 3.58 2.74
C LEU A 491 8.35 4.37 1.42
N THR A 492 8.08 3.69 0.32
CA THR A 492 7.72 4.35 -0.95
C THR A 492 6.24 4.14 -1.26
N VAL A 493 5.52 5.24 -1.50
CA VAL A 493 4.07 5.22 -1.80
C VAL A 493 3.78 5.91 -3.12
N ALA A 494 2.95 5.27 -3.95
CA ALA A 494 2.32 5.90 -5.10
C ALA A 494 0.82 5.58 -5.11
N ALA A 495 -0.02 6.61 -4.99
CA ALA A 495 -1.47 6.45 -4.96
C ALA A 495 -2.18 7.68 -5.54
N SER A 496 -3.50 7.62 -5.72
CA SER A 496 -4.28 8.81 -6.07
C SER A 496 -4.44 9.77 -4.88
N ARG A 497 -4.31 9.25 -3.65
CA ARG A 497 -4.31 9.95 -2.36
C ARG A 497 -3.62 9.06 -1.33
N VAL A 498 -2.87 9.63 -0.39
CA VAL A 498 -2.23 8.88 0.70
C VAL A 498 -2.80 9.35 2.04
N GLY A 499 -3.50 8.47 2.75
CA GLY A 499 -4.21 8.82 3.98
C GLY A 499 -5.37 9.80 3.75
N ALA A 500 -5.95 10.28 4.85
CA ALA A 500 -6.94 11.35 4.89
C ALA A 500 -6.70 12.23 6.13
N GLY A 501 -7.25 13.45 6.15
CA GLY A 501 -7.03 14.37 7.27
C GLY A 501 -7.57 13.88 8.62
N ASP A 502 -8.63 13.07 8.62
CA ASP A 502 -9.23 12.40 9.77
C ASP A 502 -8.67 11.00 10.05
N ALA A 503 -7.92 10.44 9.09
CA ALA A 503 -7.28 9.13 9.18
C ALA A 503 -5.93 9.15 8.44
N PRO A 504 -4.88 9.77 9.03
CA PRO A 504 -3.54 9.79 8.44
C PRO A 504 -2.96 8.37 8.39
N LEU A 505 -2.10 8.10 7.41
CA LEU A 505 -1.36 6.84 7.35
C LEU A 505 -0.36 6.81 8.50
N ALA A 506 -0.51 5.85 9.42
CA ALA A 506 0.43 5.67 10.52
C ALA A 506 1.68 4.91 10.06
N THR A 507 2.87 5.41 10.41
CA THR A 507 4.15 4.86 9.97
C THR A 507 5.17 4.76 11.11
N THR A 508 6.14 3.84 10.94
CA THR A 508 7.40 3.72 11.68
C THR A 508 8.50 3.38 10.68
N VAL A 509 9.01 4.41 10.00
CA VAL A 509 10.04 4.27 8.97
C VAL A 509 11.10 5.36 9.06
N ALA A 510 12.34 5.04 8.70
CA ALA A 510 13.42 6.02 8.69
C ALA A 510 13.28 7.04 7.55
N ALA A 511 12.62 6.67 6.45
CA ALA A 511 12.37 7.57 5.34
C ALA A 511 11.05 7.28 4.61
N LEU A 512 10.43 8.35 4.13
CA LEU A 512 9.22 8.33 3.33
C LEU A 512 9.46 9.02 1.98
N ASP A 513 9.13 8.35 0.88
CA ASP A 513 8.96 8.93 -0.45
C ASP A 513 7.52 8.69 -0.91
N ALA A 514 6.68 9.73 -0.87
CA ALA A 514 5.26 9.63 -1.14
C ALA A 514 4.84 10.48 -2.34
N THR A 515 4.13 9.87 -3.31
CA THR A 515 3.52 10.58 -4.42
C THR A 515 2.01 10.35 -4.44
N SER A 516 1.25 11.44 -4.50
CA SER A 516 -0.20 11.46 -4.67
C SER A 516 -0.56 12.18 -5.98
N SER A 517 -1.28 11.50 -6.87
CA SER A 517 -1.59 12.02 -8.21
C SER A 517 -2.83 12.93 -8.28
N ASN A 518 -3.77 12.85 -7.32
CA ASN A 518 -5.03 13.60 -7.37
C ASN A 518 -5.45 14.22 -6.02
N GLY A 519 -4.98 13.71 -4.88
CA GLY A 519 -5.37 14.17 -3.54
C GLY A 519 -4.18 14.57 -2.68
N GLY A 520 -4.42 14.75 -1.38
CA GLY A 520 -3.38 15.05 -0.40
C GLY A 520 -2.55 13.84 0.05
N ILE A 521 -1.52 14.13 0.83
CA ILE A 521 -0.70 13.17 1.57
C ILE A 521 -0.86 13.49 3.05
N HIS A 522 -1.40 12.56 3.84
CA HIS A 522 -1.57 12.70 5.28
C HIS A 522 -0.87 11.53 5.99
N VAL A 523 0.18 11.82 6.77
CA VAL A 523 1.00 10.82 7.44
C VAL A 523 1.26 11.21 8.90
N LEU A 524 1.14 10.23 9.78
CA LEU A 524 1.55 10.31 11.17
C LEU A 524 2.68 9.31 11.40
N GLU A 525 3.90 9.83 11.50
CA GLU A 525 5.10 9.06 11.78
C GLU A 525 5.32 8.96 13.28
N THR A 526 5.80 7.81 13.76
CA THR A 526 5.96 7.55 15.21
C THR A 526 7.27 8.10 15.75
N ASP A 527 8.33 8.06 14.93
CA ASP A 527 9.69 8.48 15.28
C ASP A 527 10.24 9.51 14.27
N GLY A 528 11.56 9.63 14.15
CA GLY A 528 12.17 10.63 13.27
C GLY A 528 12.08 10.24 11.81
N LEU A 529 11.90 11.23 10.92
CA LEU A 529 11.62 10.98 9.51
C LEU A 529 12.53 11.77 8.58
N ARG A 530 13.02 11.11 7.52
CA ARG A 530 13.46 11.79 6.30
C ARG A 530 12.34 11.77 5.24
N LEU A 531 11.88 12.95 4.83
CA LEU A 531 10.68 13.11 4.01
C LEU A 531 11.00 13.59 2.60
N ALA A 532 10.41 12.93 1.60
CA ALA A 532 10.14 13.48 0.28
C ALA A 532 8.67 13.22 -0.06
N ALA A 533 7.95 14.24 -0.52
CA ALA A 533 6.52 14.11 -0.78
C ALA A 533 6.04 14.99 -1.93
N ARG A 534 5.17 14.48 -2.80
CA ARG A 534 4.59 15.26 -3.91
C ARG A 534 3.10 14.97 -4.02
N ALA A 535 2.27 15.96 -3.75
CA ALA A 535 0.81 15.90 -3.91
C ALA A 535 0.36 16.87 -5.00
N THR A 536 -0.09 16.37 -6.15
CA THR A 536 -0.49 17.24 -7.28
C THR A 536 -1.90 17.81 -7.16
N GLY A 537 -2.74 17.30 -6.25
CA GLY A 537 -4.14 17.72 -6.12
C GLY A 537 -4.61 17.96 -4.68
N GLY A 538 -3.70 18.10 -3.72
CA GLY A 538 -4.04 18.39 -2.34
C GLY A 538 -2.83 18.83 -1.50
N MET A 539 -3.05 19.03 -0.21
CA MET A 539 -1.98 19.40 0.72
C MET A 539 -1.07 18.21 1.07
N VAL A 540 0.14 18.52 1.53
CA VAL A 540 0.99 17.57 2.26
C VAL A 540 0.89 17.87 3.76
N ASP A 541 0.47 16.90 4.56
CA ASP A 541 0.40 16.94 6.02
C ASP A 541 1.22 15.78 6.59
N VAL A 542 2.40 16.08 7.14
CA VAL A 542 3.26 15.06 7.74
C VAL A 542 3.64 15.50 9.15
N ARG A 543 3.40 14.63 10.12
CA ARG A 543 3.71 14.89 11.52
C ARG A 543 4.50 13.73 12.09
N THR A 544 5.60 14.00 12.77
CA THR A 544 6.24 13.01 13.64
C THR A 544 5.68 13.14 15.05
N ALA A 545 5.36 12.02 15.70
CA ALA A 545 4.91 12.00 17.10
C ALA A 545 6.11 12.20 18.05
N ASN A 546 7.25 11.61 17.69
CA ASN A 546 8.55 11.78 18.34
C ASN A 546 9.62 11.98 17.27
N GLY A 547 10.83 12.40 17.64
CA GLY A 547 11.92 12.52 16.66
C GLY A 547 11.85 13.77 15.77
N ALA A 548 12.98 14.08 15.14
CA ALA A 548 13.14 15.21 14.23
C ALA A 548 12.64 14.89 12.82
N LEU A 549 12.36 15.94 12.04
CA LEU A 549 11.93 15.83 10.65
C LEU A 549 12.98 16.47 9.72
N SER A 550 13.60 15.66 8.85
CA SER A 550 14.46 16.13 7.75
C SER A 550 13.66 16.13 6.46
N VAL A 551 13.61 17.26 5.77
CA VAL A 551 12.70 17.53 4.66
C VAL A 551 13.51 17.71 3.39
N GLY A 552 13.42 16.77 2.46
CA GLY A 552 13.93 16.92 1.10
C GLY A 552 13.01 17.81 0.26
N THR A 553 12.66 17.37 -0.96
CA THR A 553 11.65 18.07 -1.76
C THR A 553 10.25 17.67 -1.31
N VAL A 554 9.45 18.66 -0.92
CA VAL A 554 8.03 18.52 -0.62
C VAL A 554 7.23 19.48 -1.49
N SER A 555 6.17 19.01 -2.16
CA SER A 555 5.28 19.88 -2.96
C SER A 555 3.80 19.53 -2.79
N GLY A 556 2.92 20.53 -2.67
CA GLY A 556 1.47 20.36 -2.58
C GLY A 556 0.71 21.68 -2.76
N ALA A 557 -0.63 21.65 -2.74
CA ALA A 557 -1.46 22.87 -2.73
C ALA A 557 -1.42 23.64 -1.38
N GLY A 558 -0.47 23.29 -0.53
CA GLY A 558 -0.37 23.59 0.89
C GLY A 558 0.55 22.55 1.53
N VAL A 559 1.39 22.96 2.48
CA VAL A 559 2.32 22.07 3.17
C VAL A 559 2.22 22.33 4.67
N ARG A 560 1.93 21.30 5.46
CA ARG A 560 1.99 21.36 6.92
C ARG A 560 2.89 20.27 7.46
N LEU A 561 3.94 20.68 8.15
CA LEU A 561 4.97 19.81 8.71
C LEU A 561 5.11 20.05 10.20
N ALA A 562 5.12 18.99 10.99
CA ALA A 562 5.31 19.08 12.43
C ALA A 562 6.31 18.04 12.95
N ALA A 563 7.30 18.49 13.72
CA ALA A 563 8.19 17.62 14.50
C ALA A 563 7.70 17.57 15.96
N GLY A 564 6.84 16.61 16.31
CA GLY A 564 6.09 16.62 17.57
C GLY A 564 6.87 16.21 18.82
N GLY A 565 8.07 15.66 18.69
CA GLY A 565 8.89 15.30 19.84
C GLY A 565 9.42 16.52 20.60
N ALA A 566 9.45 16.46 21.93
CA ALA A 566 9.99 17.54 22.76
C ALA A 566 11.43 17.93 22.36
N GLY A 567 11.64 19.19 22.00
CA GLY A 567 12.92 19.74 21.53
C GLY A 567 13.33 19.34 20.11
N GLN A 568 12.46 18.63 19.37
CA GLN A 568 12.82 18.10 18.06
C GLN A 568 12.58 19.11 16.93
N GLY A 569 13.57 19.24 16.05
CA GLY A 569 13.58 20.23 14.99
C GLY A 569 13.00 19.77 13.65
N ILE A 570 12.80 20.75 12.77
CA ILE A 570 12.61 20.56 11.34
C ILE A 570 13.88 21.05 10.63
N THR A 571 14.51 20.19 9.84
CA THR A 571 15.64 20.55 8.96
C THR A 571 15.18 20.51 7.51
N LEU A 572 15.33 21.61 6.79
CA LEU A 572 14.99 21.73 5.36
C LEU A 572 16.24 21.46 4.52
N ASP A 573 16.31 20.28 3.92
CA ASP A 573 17.37 19.85 3.02
C ASP A 573 17.04 20.07 1.54
N GLY A 574 15.80 20.46 1.23
CA GLY A 574 15.34 20.75 -0.13
C GLY A 574 14.25 21.83 -0.18
N VAL A 575 13.51 21.85 -1.28
CA VAL A 575 12.42 22.81 -1.51
C VAL A 575 11.14 22.36 -0.81
N VAL A 576 10.49 23.28 -0.11
CA VAL A 576 9.11 23.15 0.36
C VAL A 576 8.23 24.05 -0.50
N ASP A 577 7.40 23.45 -1.36
CA ASP A 577 6.56 24.16 -2.34
C ASP A 577 5.08 23.95 -2.02
N ALA A 578 4.45 24.98 -1.46
CA ALA A 578 3.01 25.04 -1.20
C ALA A 578 2.24 25.74 -2.34
N GLY A 579 2.90 26.14 -3.42
CA GLY A 579 2.33 26.99 -4.47
C GLY A 579 1.77 28.30 -3.89
N ALA A 580 0.53 28.65 -4.25
CA ALA A 580 -0.18 29.78 -3.66
C ALA A 580 -0.78 29.49 -2.25
N GLY A 581 -0.60 28.28 -1.72
CA GLY A 581 -1.11 27.87 -0.41
C GLY A 581 -0.18 28.22 0.75
N GLU A 582 -0.55 27.81 1.96
CA GLU A 582 0.25 28.01 3.17
C GLU A 582 1.31 26.91 3.36
N ALA A 583 2.51 27.31 3.75
CA ALA A 583 3.55 26.46 4.34
C ALA A 583 3.57 26.65 5.87
N ALA A 584 3.04 25.68 6.62
CA ALA A 584 2.99 25.68 8.08
C ALA A 584 4.04 24.72 8.66
N LEU A 585 5.01 25.26 9.39
CA LEU A 585 6.12 24.52 10.00
C LEU A 585 6.06 24.65 11.53
N THR A 586 5.99 23.54 12.26
CA THR A 586 6.00 23.53 13.73
C THR A 586 7.07 22.59 14.26
N ALA A 587 8.07 23.11 14.96
CA ALA A 587 9.16 22.33 15.53
C ALA A 587 9.01 22.21 17.06
N GLY A 588 8.97 20.98 17.56
CA GLY A 588 8.87 20.63 18.96
C GLY A 588 7.46 20.73 19.54
N THR A 589 7.39 20.69 20.86
CA THR A 589 6.14 20.91 21.61
C THR A 589 6.10 22.34 22.17
N PRO A 590 4.93 22.87 22.55
CA PRO A 590 4.84 24.20 23.17
C PRO A 590 5.74 24.37 24.40
N ASP A 591 5.90 23.31 25.21
CA ASP A 591 6.72 23.33 26.42
C ASP A 591 8.23 23.13 26.16
N ARG A 592 8.56 22.46 25.04
CA ARG A 592 9.94 22.19 24.61
C ARG A 592 10.01 22.37 23.09
N PRO A 593 10.13 23.62 22.63
CA PRO A 593 10.14 23.95 21.21
C PRO A 593 11.45 23.45 20.57
N GLY A 594 11.40 23.14 19.28
CA GLY A 594 12.55 22.70 18.49
C GLY A 594 12.95 23.74 17.45
N ILE A 595 14.11 23.57 16.81
CA ILE A 595 14.63 24.53 15.83
C ILE A 595 14.07 24.24 14.42
N ILE A 596 13.71 25.27 13.67
CA ILE A 596 13.48 25.20 12.22
C ILE A 596 14.75 25.72 11.55
N ALA A 597 15.48 24.86 10.83
CA ALA A 597 16.73 25.19 10.17
C ALA A 597 16.70 24.78 8.70
N GLY A 598 17.46 25.49 7.87
CA GLY A 598 17.65 25.13 6.46
C GLY A 598 19.11 24.82 6.13
N SER A 599 19.32 23.81 5.29
CA SER A 599 20.61 23.41 4.73
C SER A 599 20.94 24.22 3.46
N ALA A 600 22.14 24.07 2.91
CA ALA A 600 22.52 24.81 1.69
C ALA A 600 21.56 24.51 0.52
N GLY A 601 20.97 25.55 -0.06
CA GLY A 601 20.07 25.44 -1.22
C GLY A 601 18.61 25.08 -0.92
N HIS A 602 18.20 25.06 0.35
CA HIS A 602 16.78 25.00 0.71
C HIS A 602 16.04 26.26 0.22
N ARG A 603 14.73 26.14 -0.02
CA ARG A 603 13.83 27.27 -0.27
C ARG A 603 12.41 26.89 0.13
N ILE A 604 11.67 27.83 0.69
CA ILE A 604 10.23 27.71 0.92
C ILE A 604 9.52 28.56 -0.13
N VAL A 605 8.60 27.98 -0.89
CA VAL A 605 7.76 28.67 -1.88
C VAL A 605 6.30 28.50 -1.42
N ALA A 606 5.60 29.58 -1.12
CA ALA A 606 4.24 29.55 -0.57
C ALA A 606 3.55 30.91 -0.74
N GLY A 607 2.21 30.99 -0.65
CA GLY A 607 1.56 32.29 -0.44
C GLY A 607 1.74 32.81 0.99
N ALA A 608 1.90 31.91 1.96
CA ALA A 608 2.12 32.27 3.36
C ALA A 608 3.06 31.28 4.04
N LEU A 609 3.98 31.79 4.87
CA LEU A 609 4.78 30.99 5.78
C LEU A 609 4.33 31.21 7.22
N VAL A 610 3.90 30.13 7.88
CA VAL A 610 3.62 30.08 9.31
C VAL A 610 4.66 29.20 9.99
N ALA A 611 5.58 29.80 10.75
CA ALA A 611 6.68 29.09 11.40
C ALA A 611 6.65 29.24 12.92
N ARG A 612 6.72 28.13 13.65
CA ARG A 612 6.80 28.12 15.13
C ARG A 612 7.90 27.18 15.60
N GLY A 613 8.82 27.69 16.42
CA GLY A 613 9.93 26.91 16.96
C GLY A 613 10.68 27.63 18.07
N ALA A 614 11.76 27.01 18.57
CA ALA A 614 12.68 27.61 19.51
C ALA A 614 13.47 28.73 18.82
N ALA A 615 13.96 28.45 17.61
CA ALA A 615 14.57 29.40 16.69
C ALA A 615 14.13 29.07 15.26
N ILE A 616 14.13 30.08 14.38
CA ILE A 616 13.71 29.97 12.99
C ILE A 616 14.84 30.54 12.12
N GLY A 617 15.55 29.68 11.42
CA GLY A 617 16.81 30.04 10.75
C GLY A 617 17.94 30.33 11.74
N ALA A 618 19.11 30.70 11.22
CA ALA A 618 20.26 31.11 12.02
C ALA A 618 21.07 32.20 11.32
N SER A 619 21.88 32.93 12.09
CA SER A 619 22.88 33.86 11.53
C SER A 619 23.85 33.11 10.60
N GLY A 620 23.90 33.53 9.34
CA GLY A 620 24.69 32.86 8.28
C GLY A 620 23.98 31.71 7.55
N SER A 621 22.77 31.33 7.99
CA SER A 621 21.92 30.34 7.33
C SER A 621 20.45 30.70 7.55
N ALA A 622 20.06 31.89 7.09
CA ALA A 622 18.68 32.36 7.12
C ALA A 622 17.78 31.45 6.28
N LEU A 623 16.51 31.35 6.66
CA LEU A 623 15.55 30.63 5.84
C LEU A 623 15.34 31.37 4.52
N GLN A 624 15.58 30.68 3.41
CA GLN A 624 15.35 31.21 2.07
C GLN A 624 13.88 31.04 1.72
N THR A 625 13.20 32.14 1.42
CA THR A 625 11.76 32.16 1.18
C THR A 625 11.42 32.83 -0.15
N ASP A 626 10.24 32.48 -0.65
CA ASP A 626 9.52 33.01 -1.82
C ASP A 626 8.04 33.01 -1.40
N VAL A 627 7.67 33.95 -0.51
CA VAL A 627 6.36 34.01 0.13
C VAL A 627 5.77 35.41 0.25
N ASP A 628 4.45 35.54 0.12
CA ASP A 628 3.79 36.84 0.21
C ASP A 628 3.70 37.34 1.66
N THR A 629 3.49 36.42 2.62
CA THR A 629 3.26 36.75 4.04
C THR A 629 4.05 35.86 4.99
N LEU A 630 4.51 36.46 6.09
CA LEU A 630 5.24 35.78 7.15
C LEU A 630 4.55 35.94 8.51
N THR A 631 4.28 34.81 9.16
CA THR A 631 4.01 34.72 10.59
C THR A 631 5.04 33.79 11.22
N ALA A 632 5.92 34.31 12.08
CA ALA A 632 7.04 33.54 12.62
C ALA A 632 7.24 33.81 14.11
N HIS A 633 7.27 32.75 14.91
CA HIS A 633 7.52 32.87 16.36
C HIS A 633 8.65 31.95 16.83
N ALA A 634 9.74 32.58 17.28
CA ALA A 634 10.86 31.94 17.98
C ALA A 634 10.73 32.17 19.49
N SER A 635 10.46 31.10 20.25
CA SER A 635 10.21 31.20 21.70
C SER A 635 11.47 31.22 22.57
N GLU A 636 12.64 30.94 22.01
CA GLU A 636 13.93 30.95 22.75
C GLU A 636 15.03 31.75 22.04
N GLY A 637 15.16 31.60 20.73
CA GLY A 637 16.18 32.24 19.89
C GLY A 637 15.62 33.29 18.93
N GLY A 638 16.30 33.46 17.79
CA GLY A 638 15.97 34.45 16.76
C GLY A 638 15.15 33.94 15.58
N VAL A 639 14.67 34.87 14.76
CA VAL A 639 14.07 34.66 13.45
C VAL A 639 15.01 35.22 12.39
N PHE A 640 15.47 34.40 11.45
CA PHE A 640 16.38 34.78 10.36
C PHE A 640 15.78 34.35 9.02
N VAL A 641 15.37 35.31 8.18
CA VAL A 641 14.69 35.07 6.90
C VAL A 641 15.31 35.92 5.79
N GLU A 642 15.52 35.31 4.63
CA GLU A 642 15.90 35.97 3.38
C GLU A 642 14.85 35.66 2.31
N GLU A 643 14.03 36.67 2.05
CA GLU A 643 12.97 36.68 1.06
C GLU A 643 13.52 37.06 -0.32
N HIS A 644 12.99 36.40 -1.35
CA HIS A 644 13.44 36.66 -2.72
C HIS A 644 12.86 37.94 -3.31
N ASP A 645 11.58 38.18 -3.07
CA ASP A 645 10.81 39.30 -3.59
C ASP A 645 10.35 40.24 -2.47
N GLY A 646 9.04 40.49 -2.30
CA GLY A 646 8.48 41.37 -1.29
C GLY A 646 7.71 40.58 -0.23
N LEU A 647 7.70 41.08 1.01
CA LEU A 647 7.16 40.34 2.16
C LEU A 647 6.30 41.21 3.06
N ALA A 648 5.11 40.73 3.42
CA ALA A 648 4.35 41.27 4.53
C ALA A 648 4.66 40.52 5.83
N LEU A 649 5.18 41.24 6.83
CA LEU A 649 5.48 40.73 8.16
C LEU A 649 4.25 40.88 9.06
N LEU A 650 3.35 39.89 9.01
CA LEU A 650 2.06 39.97 9.71
C LEU A 650 2.22 39.90 11.23
N ASP A 651 3.00 38.92 11.71
CA ASP A 651 3.30 38.73 13.14
C ASP A 651 4.62 37.96 13.27
N VAL A 652 5.71 38.70 13.54
CA VAL A 652 7.06 38.15 13.66
C VAL A 652 7.61 38.43 15.05
N GLY A 653 7.75 37.40 15.87
CA GLY A 653 8.21 37.49 17.25
C GLY A 653 9.43 36.62 17.55
N ALA A 654 10.44 37.17 18.21
CA ALA A 654 11.60 36.43 18.69
C ALA A 654 12.01 36.85 20.12
N ARG A 655 12.58 35.92 20.89
CA ARG A 655 13.20 36.26 22.19
C ARG A 655 14.61 36.83 22.06
N ASP A 656 15.28 36.57 20.95
CA ASP A 656 16.56 37.19 20.59
C ASP A 656 16.36 38.13 19.40
N ASP A 657 17.06 37.92 18.29
CA ASP A 657 16.99 38.81 17.12
C ASP A 657 15.88 38.46 16.13
N VAL A 658 15.35 39.46 15.47
CA VAL A 658 14.61 39.33 14.21
C VAL A 658 15.45 39.92 13.09
N VAL A 659 15.90 39.10 12.14
CA VAL A 659 16.65 39.53 10.96
C VAL A 659 15.88 39.08 9.73
N VAL A 660 15.32 40.05 8.99
CA VAL A 660 14.58 39.78 7.77
C VAL A 660 15.12 40.64 6.65
N SER A 661 15.39 40.01 5.51
CA SER A 661 15.82 40.70 4.30
C SER A 661 14.94 40.33 3.12
N ALA A 662 14.56 41.31 2.31
CA ALA A 662 13.92 41.13 1.01
C ALA A 662 14.91 41.56 -0.08
N THR A 663 15.26 40.64 -0.96
CA THR A 663 16.24 40.91 -2.03
C THR A 663 15.63 41.83 -3.08
N ASN A 664 14.41 41.53 -3.54
CA ASN A 664 13.74 42.23 -4.64
C ASN A 664 12.29 42.59 -4.29
N GLY A 665 12.07 43.53 -3.38
CA GLY A 665 10.72 43.96 -3.08
C GLY A 665 10.65 44.79 -1.81
N ASP A 666 9.43 45.16 -1.47
CA ASP A 666 9.13 45.94 -0.28
C ASP A 666 8.93 45.00 0.92
N LEU A 667 9.27 45.47 2.11
CA LEU A 667 8.87 44.87 3.38
C LEU A 667 7.71 45.70 3.94
N ILE A 668 6.53 45.09 4.07
CA ILE A 668 5.38 45.72 4.73
C ILE A 668 5.34 45.24 6.17
N VAL A 669 5.55 46.14 7.12
CA VAL A 669 5.68 45.83 8.54
C VAL A 669 4.33 45.99 9.21
N HIS A 670 3.79 44.89 9.75
CA HIS A 670 2.69 44.95 10.71
C HIS A 670 3.30 44.82 12.11
N ALA A 671 3.11 43.68 12.79
CA ALA A 671 3.70 43.43 14.09
C ALA A 671 5.06 42.72 13.99
N VAL A 672 6.12 43.36 14.51
CA VAL A 672 7.43 42.73 14.69
C VAL A 672 7.92 42.99 16.11
N THR A 673 8.35 41.95 16.82
CA THR A 673 8.88 42.06 18.18
C THR A 673 10.17 41.24 18.31
N ALA A 674 11.29 41.90 18.62
CA ALA A 674 12.55 41.25 18.94
C ALA A 674 12.95 41.52 20.39
N GLY A 675 13.32 40.47 21.13
CA GLY A 675 13.77 40.61 22.52
C GLY A 675 15.12 41.32 22.66
N ARG A 676 15.95 41.33 21.60
CA ARG A 676 17.21 42.08 21.55
C ARG A 676 17.28 43.06 20.39
N ALA A 677 17.46 42.60 19.15
CA ALA A 677 17.61 43.47 18.00
C ALA A 677 16.71 43.07 16.83
N ALA A 678 16.20 44.06 16.10
CA ALA A 678 15.53 43.85 14.83
C ALA A 678 16.36 44.49 13.70
N SER A 679 16.64 43.70 12.65
CA SER A 679 17.30 44.17 11.44
C SER A 679 16.43 43.84 10.23
N LEU A 680 15.87 44.89 9.61
CA LEU A 680 15.05 44.76 8.41
C LEU A 680 15.78 45.40 7.23
N SER A 681 15.88 44.67 6.12
CA SER A 681 16.48 45.20 4.89
C SER A 681 15.64 44.92 3.65
N ALA A 682 15.26 45.95 2.92
CA ALA A 682 14.62 45.86 1.60
C ALA A 682 15.64 46.31 0.54
N GLY A 683 16.40 45.38 -0.02
CA GLY A 683 17.59 45.68 -0.84
C GLY A 683 17.29 46.56 -2.06
N ALA A 684 16.21 46.24 -2.79
CA ALA A 684 15.74 47.00 -3.94
C ALA A 684 14.39 47.71 -3.73
N GLY A 685 13.80 47.60 -2.54
CA GLY A 685 12.46 48.13 -2.23
C GLY A 685 12.42 49.07 -1.03
N HIS A 686 11.23 49.26 -0.49
CA HIS A 686 10.91 50.11 0.64
C HIS A 686 10.63 49.26 1.89
N ILE A 687 10.79 49.85 3.07
CA ILE A 687 10.19 49.33 4.30
C ILE A 687 9.00 50.24 4.58
N THR A 688 7.77 49.71 4.53
CA THR A 688 6.55 50.51 4.72
C THR A 688 5.76 50.01 5.93
N ASP A 689 5.00 50.91 6.51
CA ASP A 689 4.00 50.60 7.53
C ASP A 689 2.79 49.86 6.93
N ASP A 690 1.98 49.22 7.77
CA ASP A 690 0.75 48.55 7.36
C ASP A 690 -0.49 49.47 7.35
N GLY A 691 -0.36 50.69 7.86
CA GLY A 691 -1.47 51.63 7.96
C GLY A 691 -2.26 51.54 9.26
N ASP A 692 -1.81 50.72 10.23
CA ASP A 692 -2.46 50.52 11.52
C ASP A 692 -1.53 50.94 12.67
N ASP A 693 -1.77 52.13 13.24
CA ASP A 693 -1.06 52.69 14.40
C ASP A 693 -1.07 51.79 15.67
N ALA A 694 -1.83 50.68 15.68
CA ALA A 694 -1.80 49.69 16.75
C ALA A 694 -0.68 48.64 16.59
N THR A 695 -0.22 48.38 15.36
CA THR A 695 0.92 47.51 15.09
C THR A 695 2.22 48.32 15.11
N ARG A 696 3.36 47.64 15.29
CA ARG A 696 4.67 48.30 15.40
C ARG A 696 5.82 47.33 15.33
N LEU A 697 6.98 47.92 15.04
CA LEU A 697 8.29 47.29 15.09
C LEU A 697 9.00 47.60 16.42
N ALA A 698 8.98 46.64 17.34
CA ALA A 698 9.55 46.78 18.68
C ALA A 698 10.85 45.95 18.85
N ALA A 699 11.95 46.61 19.25
CA ALA A 699 13.23 45.95 19.56
C ALA A 699 14.13 46.83 20.43
N GLY A 700 15.09 46.26 21.18
CA GLY A 700 16.09 47.08 21.88
C GLY A 700 16.98 47.87 20.91
N GLU A 701 17.50 47.19 19.89
CA GLU A 701 18.30 47.79 18.82
C GLU A 701 17.61 47.61 17.47
N LEU A 702 17.37 48.71 16.74
CA LEU A 702 16.69 48.69 15.46
C LEU A 702 17.64 49.12 14.33
N THR A 703 17.80 48.25 13.33
CA THR A 703 18.58 48.54 12.11
C THR A 703 17.71 48.40 10.86
N LEU A 704 17.56 49.49 10.10
CA LEU A 704 16.73 49.55 8.89
C LEU A 704 17.56 49.96 7.67
N LEU A 705 17.43 49.23 6.57
CA LEU A 705 18.11 49.54 5.31
C LEU A 705 17.18 49.32 4.11
N ALA A 706 16.82 50.39 3.41
CA ALA A 706 15.94 50.31 2.25
C ALA A 706 16.20 51.43 1.23
N ARG A 707 15.42 51.48 0.14
CA ARG A 707 15.38 52.66 -0.74
C ARG A 707 14.69 53.83 -0.05
N ALA A 708 13.55 53.59 0.60
CA ALA A 708 12.87 54.52 1.51
C ALA A 708 12.29 53.73 2.70
N ILE A 709 12.08 54.42 3.82
CA ILE A 709 11.56 53.83 5.06
C ILE A 709 10.37 54.69 5.50
N GLY A 710 9.20 54.08 5.64
CA GLY A 710 7.93 54.77 5.84
C GLY A 710 7.53 55.63 4.63
N ALA A 711 6.40 56.32 4.75
CA ALA A 711 5.92 57.31 3.79
C ALA A 711 5.53 58.61 4.50
N PRO A 712 5.58 59.78 3.81
CA PRO A 712 5.13 61.03 4.39
C PRO A 712 3.63 60.96 4.65
N GLY A 713 3.18 61.54 5.76
CA GLY A 713 1.76 61.69 6.06
C GLY A 713 1.06 62.54 4.99
N GLY A 714 -0.20 62.24 4.68
CA GLY A 714 -1.00 63.05 3.75
C GLY A 714 -1.02 64.53 4.14
N ALA A 715 -1.05 65.42 3.14
CA ALA A 715 -0.98 66.88 3.30
C ALA A 715 -2.25 67.53 3.90
N GLY A 716 -2.82 66.93 4.95
CA GLY A 716 -3.90 67.50 5.78
C GLY A 716 -3.34 68.32 6.94
N THR A 717 -4.20 69.06 7.63
CA THR A 717 -3.83 69.91 8.78
C THR A 717 -3.47 69.12 10.06
N GLY A 718 -3.28 67.81 9.95
CA GLY A 718 -2.78 66.92 11.00
C GLY A 718 -1.71 66.01 10.39
N LEU A 719 -0.65 65.75 11.14
CA LEU A 719 0.35 64.74 10.78
C LEU A 719 -0.38 63.39 10.73
N ASP A 720 -0.56 62.85 9.53
CA ASP A 720 -1.12 61.51 9.33
C ASP A 720 -0.04 60.49 9.73
N SER A 721 -0.17 59.93 10.94
CA SER A 721 0.77 58.95 11.51
C SER A 721 0.71 57.61 10.79
N ALA A 722 -0.44 57.25 10.22
CA ALA A 722 -0.69 55.91 9.67
C ALA A 722 0.21 55.53 8.48
N ALA A 723 0.80 56.50 7.78
CA ALA A 723 1.71 56.19 6.66
C ALA A 723 3.18 56.02 7.09
N ARG A 724 3.52 56.41 8.33
CA ARG A 724 4.87 56.41 8.87
C ARG A 724 5.11 55.10 9.59
N LEU A 725 6.37 54.65 9.60
CA LEU A 725 6.69 53.39 10.28
C LEU A 725 6.63 53.58 11.79
N ASP A 726 5.71 52.87 12.45
CA ASP A 726 5.59 52.86 13.91
C ASP A 726 6.64 51.94 14.57
N ILE A 727 7.42 52.50 15.50
CA ILE A 727 8.51 51.76 16.18
C ILE A 727 8.47 51.88 17.72
N GLU A 728 9.09 50.90 18.40
CA GLU A 728 9.67 51.05 19.76
C GLU A 728 11.12 50.65 19.68
N ALA A 729 12.04 51.51 20.10
CA ALA A 729 13.41 51.06 20.27
C ALA A 729 14.19 51.84 21.32
N THR A 730 15.28 51.25 21.81
CA THR A 730 16.27 52.01 22.58
C THR A 730 17.27 52.69 21.64
N THR A 731 17.63 52.06 20.53
CA THR A 731 18.54 52.62 19.52
C THR A 731 18.01 52.41 18.11
N LEU A 732 18.25 53.39 17.24
CA LEU A 732 17.82 53.37 15.85
C LEU A 732 18.99 53.69 14.93
N GLN A 733 19.28 52.77 14.02
CA GLN A 733 20.12 52.99 12.85
C GLN A 733 19.30 52.76 11.60
N ALA A 734 19.04 53.81 10.82
CA ALA A 734 18.22 53.71 9.63
C ALA A 734 18.84 54.40 8.43
N THR A 735 18.82 53.74 7.27
CA THR A 735 19.41 54.24 6.04
C THR A 735 18.45 54.07 4.85
N ALA A 736 18.03 55.19 4.28
CA ALA A 736 17.27 55.26 3.04
C ALA A 736 18.21 55.66 1.88
N THR A 737 18.47 54.73 0.97
CA THR A 737 19.50 54.93 -0.07
C THR A 737 19.09 55.85 -1.23
N HIS A 738 17.78 56.05 -1.44
CA HIS A 738 17.25 56.83 -2.57
C HIS A 738 16.10 57.78 -2.22
N GLY A 739 15.30 57.45 -1.22
CA GLY A 739 14.13 58.21 -0.77
C GLY A 739 14.28 58.74 0.64
N GLY A 740 13.14 59.02 1.27
CA GLY A 740 13.08 59.55 2.63
C GLY A 740 12.97 58.51 3.73
N LEU A 741 13.02 58.99 4.96
CA LEU A 741 12.80 58.25 6.20
C LEU A 741 11.67 58.92 6.97
N PHE A 742 10.60 58.19 7.27
CA PHE A 742 9.41 58.69 7.95
C PHE A 742 9.04 57.70 9.06
N ILE A 743 9.33 58.06 10.30
CA ILE A 743 9.24 57.17 11.46
C ILE A 743 8.53 57.89 12.61
N ASP A 744 7.56 57.20 13.20
CA ASP A 744 6.94 57.57 14.46
C ASP A 744 7.39 56.57 15.54
N GLU A 745 7.90 57.10 16.64
CA GLU A 745 8.52 56.36 17.73
C GLU A 745 7.72 56.64 19.02
N ALA A 746 7.68 55.69 19.97
CA ALA A 746 6.79 55.76 21.12
C ALA A 746 7.34 56.46 22.38
N ASP A 747 8.58 56.17 22.80
CA ASP A 747 9.06 56.49 24.15
C ASP A 747 10.50 57.04 24.24
N GLY A 748 11.07 57.42 23.11
CA GLY A 748 12.37 58.07 22.95
C GLY A 748 13.46 57.13 22.43
N LEU A 749 14.58 57.70 21.98
CA LEU A 749 15.73 56.95 21.47
C LEU A 749 17.03 57.43 22.13
N ALA A 750 17.79 56.50 22.69
CA ALA A 750 19.05 56.77 23.39
C ALA A 750 20.28 56.87 22.45
N ASP A 751 20.18 56.36 21.22
CA ASP A 751 21.20 56.51 20.17
C ASP A 751 20.54 56.48 18.78
N VAL A 752 20.67 57.57 18.04
CA VAL A 752 20.03 57.75 16.73
C VAL A 752 21.08 58.00 15.64
N ARG A 753 21.10 57.13 14.64
CA ARG A 753 21.88 57.24 13.41
C ARG A 753 20.97 57.18 12.19
N LEU A 754 20.82 58.28 11.47
CA LEU A 754 19.94 58.35 10.30
C LEU A 754 20.72 58.85 9.08
N ALA A 755 20.45 58.25 7.93
CA ALA A 755 20.92 58.74 6.65
C ALA A 755 19.83 58.54 5.59
N ALA A 756 19.45 59.58 4.88
CA ALA A 756 18.49 59.51 3.78
C ALA A 756 18.96 60.36 2.60
N ALA A 757 18.79 59.84 1.38
CA ALA A 757 19.00 60.63 0.17
C ALA A 757 17.89 61.67 -0.05
N GLY A 758 16.72 61.49 0.56
CA GLY A 758 15.61 62.44 0.58
C GLY A 758 15.38 63.05 1.98
N ASP A 759 14.10 63.20 2.32
CA ASP A 759 13.65 63.77 3.59
C ASP A 759 13.88 62.83 4.78
N ILE A 760 14.04 63.39 5.97
CA ILE A 760 14.01 62.66 7.24
C ILE A 760 12.95 63.29 8.12
N GLU A 761 11.95 62.52 8.53
CA GLU A 761 10.99 62.84 9.58
C GLU A 761 11.06 61.76 10.66
N LEU A 762 11.49 62.14 11.86
CA LEU A 762 11.49 61.27 13.03
C LEU A 762 10.79 61.98 14.19
N LEU A 763 9.68 61.42 14.63
CA LEU A 763 8.86 61.97 15.70
C LEU A 763 8.79 60.95 16.83
N THR A 764 9.02 61.38 18.06
CA THR A 764 8.77 60.55 19.24
C THR A 764 7.51 61.06 19.94
N ARG A 765 6.59 60.17 20.29
CA ARG A 765 5.34 60.48 21.00
C ARG A 765 5.63 60.97 22.42
N THR A 766 6.58 60.34 23.10
CA THR A 766 7.12 60.71 24.41
C THR A 766 8.64 60.48 24.45
N GLY A 767 9.35 60.99 25.46
CA GLY A 767 10.78 60.70 25.64
C GLY A 767 11.76 61.54 24.82
N ASP A 768 13.04 61.33 25.07
CA ASP A 768 14.15 62.13 24.51
C ASP A 768 14.71 61.49 23.23
N LEU A 769 15.20 62.31 22.30
CA LEU A 769 15.98 61.89 21.13
C LEU A 769 17.47 62.20 21.34
N HIS A 770 18.31 61.18 21.36
CA HIS A 770 19.77 61.30 21.48
C HIS A 770 20.47 61.00 20.16
N LEU A 771 20.89 62.07 19.48
CA LEU A 771 21.45 62.03 18.13
C LEU A 771 22.94 61.72 18.14
N ARG A 772 23.37 60.81 17.27
CA ARG A 772 24.78 60.56 16.97
C ARG A 772 25.17 61.01 15.57
N SER A 773 24.34 60.76 14.57
CA SER A 773 24.58 61.23 13.20
C SER A 773 23.27 61.29 12.45
N VAL A 774 22.98 62.41 11.79
CA VAL A 774 21.80 62.55 10.95
C VAL A 774 22.19 63.26 9.66
N SER A 775 21.87 62.67 8.52
CA SER A 775 22.12 63.25 7.21
C SER A 775 20.91 63.09 6.32
N ALA A 776 20.20 64.18 6.07
CA ALA A 776 19.09 64.25 5.12
C ALA A 776 19.57 64.89 3.82
N GLY A 777 19.15 64.34 2.69
CA GLY A 777 19.47 64.90 1.37
C GLY A 777 18.65 66.14 1.02
N ASP A 778 17.47 66.32 1.64
CA ASP A 778 16.61 67.49 1.43
C ASP A 778 16.13 68.10 2.77
N THR A 779 14.96 67.69 3.29
CA THR A 779 14.44 68.24 4.55
C THR A 779 14.67 67.31 5.75
N LEU A 780 14.81 67.91 6.93
CA LEU A 780 14.97 67.21 8.21
C LEU A 780 13.93 67.74 9.21
N LEU A 781 13.08 66.88 9.73
CA LEU A 781 12.17 67.13 10.84
C LEU A 781 12.50 66.15 11.96
N LEU A 782 13.00 66.65 13.09
CA LEU A 782 13.16 65.88 14.32
C LEU A 782 12.24 66.46 15.37
N ALA A 783 11.35 65.64 15.95
CA ALA A 783 10.48 66.08 17.03
C ALA A 783 10.56 65.16 18.24
N ALA A 784 11.17 65.64 19.32
CA ALA A 784 11.25 64.93 20.58
C ALA A 784 10.05 65.24 21.49
N GLY A 785 9.49 64.20 22.13
CA GLY A 785 8.45 64.29 23.16
C GLY A 785 8.93 65.06 24.38
N GLY A 786 10.17 64.77 24.79
CA GLY A 786 10.97 65.44 25.80
C GLY A 786 12.08 66.27 25.16
N ASN A 787 13.34 65.86 25.29
CA ASN A 787 14.51 66.62 24.87
C ASN A 787 15.13 66.08 23.58
N LEU A 788 15.78 66.96 22.83
CA LEU A 788 16.61 66.62 21.69
C LEU A 788 18.08 66.92 22.06
N TYR A 789 18.91 65.88 22.16
CA TYR A 789 20.30 65.98 22.58
C TYR A 789 21.27 65.38 21.56
N ALA A 790 22.50 65.90 21.51
CA ALA A 790 23.61 65.24 20.84
C ALA A 790 24.37 64.30 21.81
N LEU A 791 24.91 63.20 21.30
CA LEU A 791 25.88 62.36 22.00
C LEU A 791 27.30 62.99 21.94
N PRO A 792 28.23 62.63 22.85
CA PRO A 792 29.55 63.27 22.95
C PRO A 792 30.41 63.23 21.67
N ASP A 793 30.22 62.20 20.84
CA ASP A 793 30.92 62.00 19.56
C ASP A 793 29.97 62.20 18.37
N ALA A 794 28.92 63.00 18.53
CA ALA A 794 27.95 63.23 17.46
C ALA A 794 28.60 63.99 16.30
N GLY A 795 28.35 63.52 15.07
CA GLY A 795 28.66 64.30 13.87
C GLY A 795 27.67 65.44 13.67
N ALA A 796 28.03 66.41 12.82
CA ALA A 796 27.11 67.47 12.42
C ALA A 796 25.87 66.89 11.74
N LEU A 797 24.69 67.42 12.10
CA LEU A 797 23.46 67.16 11.38
C LEU A 797 23.53 67.89 10.04
N THR A 798 23.25 67.19 8.94
CA THR A 798 23.28 67.76 7.57
C THR A 798 21.90 67.69 6.92
N ALA A 799 21.45 68.78 6.31
CA ALA A 799 20.19 68.90 5.57
C ALA A 799 20.18 70.18 4.72
N ARG A 800 19.25 70.33 3.78
CA ARG A 800 18.96 71.59 3.06
C ARG A 800 17.93 72.45 3.76
N ALA A 801 17.04 71.84 4.53
CA ALA A 801 16.19 72.53 5.49
C ALA A 801 16.03 71.66 6.72
N ALA A 802 16.14 72.26 7.91
CA ALA A 802 15.98 71.52 9.17
C ALA A 802 14.95 72.18 10.07
N GLU A 803 14.07 71.37 10.66
CA GLU A 803 13.13 71.72 11.69
C GLU A 803 13.34 70.80 12.91
N LEU A 804 13.72 71.40 14.03
CA LEU A 804 13.95 70.67 15.28
C LEU A 804 12.91 71.09 16.31
N ARG A 805 12.21 70.12 16.88
CA ARG A 805 11.22 70.29 17.94
C ARG A 805 11.61 69.50 19.18
N ALA A 806 11.41 70.08 20.36
CA ALA A 806 11.52 69.38 21.64
C ALA A 806 10.34 69.76 22.54
N GLY A 807 9.94 68.90 23.46
CA GLY A 807 8.86 69.13 24.41
C GLY A 807 7.47 69.02 23.78
N THR A 808 7.30 68.19 22.73
CA THR A 808 5.99 68.03 22.09
C THR A 808 4.95 67.40 23.02
N SER A 809 5.39 66.54 23.96
CA SER A 809 4.52 65.94 24.98
C SER A 809 4.42 66.76 26.28
N ASP A 810 5.48 67.49 26.64
CA ASP A 810 5.49 68.46 27.74
C ASP A 810 6.09 69.79 27.26
N PRO A 811 5.23 70.75 26.85
CA PRO A 811 5.63 72.07 26.40
C PRO A 811 6.40 72.91 27.44
N SER A 812 6.52 72.45 28.69
CA SER A 812 7.23 73.16 29.75
C SER A 812 8.65 72.64 30.01
N ALA A 813 9.02 71.49 29.44
CA ALA A 813 10.24 70.76 29.80
C ALA A 813 11.24 70.52 28.65
N GLY A 814 10.83 70.68 27.38
CA GLY A 814 11.67 70.36 26.22
C GLY A 814 12.94 71.22 26.07
N GLN A 815 14.03 70.58 25.66
CA GLN A 815 15.32 71.23 25.36
C GLN A 815 15.89 70.77 24.03
N ILE A 816 16.55 71.67 23.30
CA ILE A 816 17.35 71.34 22.09
C ILE A 816 18.81 71.67 22.39
N GLY A 817 19.63 70.63 22.60
CA GLY A 817 21.05 70.74 22.96
C GLY A 817 21.32 71.32 24.36
N THR A 818 22.55 71.19 24.84
CA THR A 818 23.05 71.85 26.06
C THR A 818 24.51 72.30 25.87
N SER A 819 25.06 73.12 26.77
CA SER A 819 26.49 73.48 26.75
C SER A 819 27.42 72.27 26.88
N ALA A 820 26.98 71.22 27.58
CA ALA A 820 27.74 69.98 27.72
C ALA A 820 27.56 69.03 26.52
N LYS A 821 26.52 69.24 25.70
CA LYS A 821 26.11 68.39 24.57
C LYS A 821 25.51 69.26 23.45
N PRO A 822 26.30 70.09 22.76
CA PRO A 822 25.79 70.97 21.70
C PRO A 822 25.39 70.14 20.48
N ILE A 823 24.32 70.57 19.80
CA ILE A 823 23.95 70.01 18.49
C ILE A 823 24.68 70.82 17.41
N GLU A 824 25.56 70.17 16.67
CA GLU A 824 26.22 70.77 15.50
C GLU A 824 25.35 70.57 14.26
N LEU A 825 25.15 71.63 13.48
CA LEU A 825 24.34 71.65 12.26
C LEU A 825 25.19 72.22 11.12
N GLU A 826 25.28 71.50 10.02
CA GLU A 826 25.95 71.92 8.78
C GLU A 826 24.90 72.08 7.67
N LEU A 827 24.66 73.34 7.28
CA LEU A 827 23.69 73.74 6.25
C LEU A 827 24.41 74.50 5.13
N GLY A 828 23.95 74.31 3.88
CA GLY A 828 24.46 75.03 2.72
C GLY A 828 24.02 76.50 2.66
N ALA A 829 24.68 77.29 1.81
CA ALA A 829 24.27 78.67 1.56
C ALA A 829 22.94 78.69 0.77
N GLY A 830 21.84 79.15 1.38
CA GLY A 830 20.50 79.07 0.78
C GLY A 830 19.46 78.36 1.66
N ASP A 831 19.94 77.61 2.64
CA ASP A 831 19.18 76.64 3.43
C ASP A 831 18.52 77.24 4.69
N THR A 832 17.44 76.61 5.17
CA THR A 832 16.61 77.17 6.27
C THR A 832 16.66 76.31 7.54
N LEU A 833 16.72 76.97 8.70
CA LEU A 833 16.65 76.32 10.02
C LEU A 833 15.46 76.88 10.81
N ARG A 834 14.59 75.98 11.27
CA ARG A 834 13.48 76.24 12.19
C ARG A 834 13.72 75.50 13.49
N LEU A 835 13.60 76.21 14.60
CA LEU A 835 13.76 75.66 15.94
C LEU A 835 12.49 75.95 16.74
N TYR A 836 11.89 74.89 17.30
CA TYR A 836 10.69 74.96 18.11
C TYR A 836 10.91 74.31 19.47
N VAL A 837 10.95 75.13 20.51
CA VAL A 837 10.95 74.69 21.91
C VAL A 837 9.78 75.40 22.55
N PRO A 838 8.70 74.73 22.96
CA PRO A 838 7.63 75.43 23.64
C PRO A 838 8.13 75.95 25.01
N HIS A 839 7.62 77.10 25.42
CA HIS A 839 7.54 77.50 26.82
C HIS A 839 6.08 77.84 27.08
N THR A 840 5.56 77.48 28.25
CA THR A 840 4.16 77.61 28.68
C THR A 840 3.42 78.80 28.06
N ILE A 841 2.62 78.53 27.01
CA ILE A 841 1.55 79.39 26.54
C ILE A 841 0.36 78.47 26.26
N ASP A 842 -0.78 78.81 26.86
CA ASP A 842 -2.05 78.08 26.77
C ASP A 842 -2.53 77.98 25.31
N PRO A 843 -2.68 76.78 24.74
CA PRO A 843 -3.10 76.58 23.35
C PRO A 843 -4.56 76.97 23.08
N ASN A 844 -5.35 77.39 24.08
CA ASN A 844 -6.78 77.68 23.95
C ASN A 844 -7.16 79.17 23.95
N ASP A 845 -6.25 80.13 23.71
CA ASP A 845 -6.61 81.55 23.60
C ASP A 845 -7.30 81.84 22.24
N PRO A 846 -8.63 82.09 22.19
CA PRO A 846 -9.39 82.19 20.95
C PRO A 846 -9.31 83.57 20.28
N ASN A 847 -8.52 84.52 20.82
CA ASN A 847 -8.45 85.90 20.33
C ASN A 847 -7.23 86.21 19.43
N ARG A 848 -6.49 85.20 18.94
CA ARG A 848 -5.29 85.44 18.11
C ARG A 848 -5.42 84.92 16.68
N ALA A 849 -5.58 85.85 15.74
CA ALA A 849 -5.45 85.64 14.29
C ALA A 849 -3.99 85.30 13.88
N PRO A 850 -3.77 84.62 12.73
CA PRO A 850 -2.45 84.17 12.30
C PRO A 850 -1.54 85.36 11.98
N PHE A 851 -0.37 85.43 12.62
CA PHE A 851 0.62 86.47 12.35
C PHE A 851 1.68 85.94 11.37
N THR A 852 1.56 86.29 10.10
CA THR A 852 2.69 86.34 9.16
C THR A 852 3.66 87.42 9.64
N LEU A 853 4.89 87.05 9.99
CA LEU A 853 5.97 88.02 10.21
C LEU A 853 6.70 88.32 8.89
N PRO A 854 6.95 89.60 8.58
CA PRO A 854 7.72 90.01 7.42
C PRO A 854 9.21 89.69 7.59
N SER A 855 9.83 89.31 6.48
CA SER A 855 11.27 89.13 6.33
C SER A 855 12.01 90.45 6.50
N ALA A 856 12.64 90.69 7.65
CA ALA A 856 13.78 91.60 7.79
C ALA A 856 14.50 91.43 9.13
N GLY A 857 15.68 90.78 9.08
CA GLY A 857 16.85 91.17 9.85
C GLY A 857 16.88 90.90 11.36
N VAL A 858 16.99 89.64 11.77
CA VAL A 858 17.93 89.20 12.83
C VAL A 858 18.39 87.79 12.49
N SER A 859 19.69 87.64 12.17
CA SER A 859 20.37 86.38 11.92
C SER A 859 21.02 85.91 13.22
N THR A 860 20.63 84.74 13.73
CA THR A 860 21.40 84.00 14.73
C THR A 860 22.37 83.06 14.02
N VAL A 861 23.66 83.40 14.08
CA VAL A 861 24.78 82.62 13.54
C VAL A 861 25.24 81.61 14.60
N LEU A 862 25.06 80.31 14.34
CA LEU A 862 25.89 79.26 14.95
C LEU A 862 27.19 79.17 14.13
N HIS A 863 28.36 79.34 14.77
CA HIS A 863 29.67 79.13 14.14
C HIS A 863 29.98 77.63 14.07
N ARG A 864 30.49 77.03 12.98
CA ARG A 864 31.37 77.55 11.90
C ARG A 864 30.94 77.17 10.47
N PHE A 865 31.07 78.16 9.58
CA PHE A 865 30.72 78.28 8.15
C PHE A 865 31.90 78.02 7.19
N HIS A 866 31.61 77.94 5.86
CA HIS A 866 32.43 78.61 4.81
C HIS A 866 31.60 79.23 3.63
N SER A 867 31.36 80.56 3.71
CA SER A 867 31.16 81.60 2.64
C SER A 867 29.88 81.63 1.75
N PRO A 868 29.52 82.77 1.07
CA PRO A 868 28.64 83.81 1.61
C PRO A 868 27.43 84.13 0.70
N SER A 869 26.21 83.77 1.12
CA SER A 869 24.98 84.56 0.88
C SER A 869 23.83 84.00 1.73
N VAL A 870 23.13 84.91 2.41
CA VAL A 870 22.18 84.72 3.54
C VAL A 870 20.94 83.88 3.18
N PRO A 871 20.48 83.00 4.11
CA PRO A 871 19.06 83.02 4.50
C PRO A 871 18.82 82.91 6.03
N ALA A 872 17.57 83.17 6.41
CA ALA A 872 17.10 83.48 7.75
C ALA A 872 16.91 82.25 8.66
N ALA A 873 17.47 82.31 9.86
CA ALA A 873 17.02 81.52 11.00
C ALA A 873 15.75 82.17 11.59
N GLN A 874 14.66 81.40 11.71
CA GLN A 874 13.42 81.85 12.36
C GLN A 874 13.29 81.10 13.70
N ALA A 875 13.72 81.74 14.78
CA ALA A 875 13.65 81.18 16.13
C ALA A 875 12.28 81.49 16.78
N GLY A 876 11.58 80.45 17.22
CA GLY A 876 10.48 80.53 18.18
C GLY A 876 11.01 80.36 19.61
N TYR A 877 10.30 80.92 20.59
CA TYR A 877 10.76 81.19 21.96
C TYR A 877 11.14 79.97 22.83
N GLY A 878 12.42 79.86 23.25
CA GLY A 878 12.93 78.95 24.30
C GLY A 878 14.36 79.33 24.77
N ARG A 879 14.84 78.78 25.90
CA ARG A 879 16.14 79.15 26.54
C ARG A 879 17.30 78.32 25.95
N PHE A 880 18.05 78.90 25.02
CA PHE A 880 19.33 78.37 24.55
C PHE A 880 20.41 78.53 25.64
N GLN A 881 21.04 77.45 26.09
CA GLN A 881 22.24 77.50 26.94
C GLN A 881 23.34 76.64 26.32
N GLY A 882 24.42 77.27 25.86
CA GLY A 882 25.47 76.58 25.11
C GLY A 882 26.64 77.41 24.59
N PHE A 883 26.56 78.73 24.59
CA PHE A 883 27.66 79.56 24.10
C PHE A 883 28.53 80.04 25.26
N ASP A 884 29.76 79.51 25.37
CA ASP A 884 30.79 80.17 26.16
C ASP A 884 31.04 81.57 25.59
N GLU A 885 31.10 82.57 26.47
CA GLU A 885 31.20 84.02 26.18
C GLU A 885 32.45 84.47 25.40
N LEU A 886 33.26 83.57 24.84
CA LEU A 886 34.60 83.90 24.35
C LEU A 886 34.82 83.83 22.83
N ASN A 887 33.82 83.59 21.99
CA ASN A 887 34.03 83.54 20.53
C ASN A 887 32.95 84.25 19.69
N PHE A 888 32.63 85.50 20.02
CA PHE A 888 31.96 86.42 19.09
C PHE A 888 32.99 87.42 18.56
N THR A 889 33.36 87.32 17.28
CA THR A 889 33.99 88.45 16.58
C THR A 889 33.20 88.74 15.32
N SER A 890 32.30 89.73 15.39
CA SER A 890 31.80 90.38 14.18
C SER A 890 31.63 91.90 14.37
N PRO A 891 31.73 92.71 13.30
CA PRO A 891 31.77 94.18 13.37
C PRO A 891 30.46 94.86 13.81
N ALA A 892 29.38 94.10 14.07
CA ALA A 892 28.06 94.65 14.41
C ALA A 892 27.95 95.14 15.87
N GLU A 893 28.88 94.74 16.75
CA GLU A 893 28.87 95.13 18.17
C GLU A 893 29.25 96.61 18.40
N THR A 894 29.90 97.25 17.42
CA THR A 894 30.24 98.68 17.50
C THR A 894 29.04 99.59 17.21
N MET A 895 28.03 99.10 16.48
CA MET A 895 26.86 99.92 16.10
C MET A 895 25.76 99.88 17.17
N LEU A 896 25.61 98.77 17.92
CA LEU A 896 24.62 98.68 19.00
C LEU A 896 25.04 99.41 20.29
N ARG A 897 26.33 99.55 20.57
CA ARG A 897 26.82 100.36 21.72
C ARG A 897 26.64 101.87 21.50
N SER A 898 26.40 102.32 20.27
CA SER A 898 26.18 103.74 19.92
C SER A 898 24.71 104.18 20.05
N LEU A 899 23.75 103.26 20.01
CA LEU A 899 22.31 103.58 20.09
C LEU A 899 21.75 103.52 21.53
N GLN A 900 22.42 102.80 22.43
CA GLN A 900 22.01 102.71 23.84
C GLN A 900 22.53 103.86 24.72
N SER A 901 23.34 104.79 24.19
CA SER A 901 23.88 105.91 24.97
C SER A 901 23.26 107.29 24.66
N GLN A 902 22.19 107.40 23.85
CA GLN A 902 21.76 108.71 23.33
C GLN A 902 20.32 109.19 23.60
N THR A 903 19.36 108.42 24.13
CA THR A 903 18.01 108.99 24.36
C THR A 903 17.32 108.42 25.59
N GLY A 904 17.42 109.13 26.70
CA GLY A 904 16.59 108.91 27.88
C GLY A 904 15.13 109.35 27.66
N THR A 905 14.20 108.52 28.14
CA THR A 905 12.79 108.81 28.54
C THR A 905 11.71 109.23 27.51
N VAL A 906 10.67 108.35 27.43
CA VAL A 906 9.19 108.56 27.53
C VAL A 906 8.30 108.75 26.27
N GLN A 907 7.33 107.81 26.16
CA GLN A 907 5.93 107.79 25.66
C GLN A 907 5.42 108.51 24.38
N SER A 908 4.57 107.74 23.68
CA SER A 908 3.21 108.00 23.13
C SER A 908 2.99 108.28 21.62
N VAL A 909 2.25 107.33 21.01
CA VAL A 909 1.16 107.35 19.99
C VAL A 909 1.25 108.29 18.77
N LEU A 910 1.04 107.72 17.57
CA LEU A 910 0.47 108.40 16.39
C LEU A 910 -0.27 107.41 15.46
N ASP A 911 -1.53 107.70 15.16
CA ASP A 911 -2.44 107.02 14.21
C ASP A 911 -2.07 107.27 12.74
N ILE A 912 -2.31 106.27 11.86
CA ILE A 912 -2.54 106.48 10.42
C ILE A 912 -3.66 105.53 9.91
N ASP A 913 -4.70 106.16 9.38
CA ASP A 913 -5.89 105.63 8.70
C ASP A 913 -5.57 105.07 7.30
N TRP A 914 -6.18 103.95 6.93
CA TRP A 914 -6.13 103.33 5.59
C TRP A 914 -7.51 102.88 5.12
N ALA A 915 -8.45 103.82 4.95
CA ALA A 915 -9.56 103.67 4.02
C ALA A 915 -9.17 104.20 2.62
N SER A 916 -8.60 103.34 1.77
CA SER A 916 -8.77 103.33 0.29
C SER A 916 -7.76 102.40 -0.38
N PHE A 917 -8.14 101.16 -0.68
CA PHE A 917 -7.96 100.56 -2.01
C PHE A 917 -8.66 99.21 -2.08
N ASP A 918 -9.70 99.19 -2.92
CA ASP A 918 -10.56 98.08 -3.30
C ASP A 918 -10.00 97.41 -4.57
N PRO A 919 -9.75 96.09 -4.58
CA PRO A 919 -9.45 95.34 -5.80
C PRO A 919 -10.62 94.50 -6.36
N ASN A 920 -11.89 94.80 -6.02
CA ASN A 920 -13.06 94.24 -6.71
C ASN A 920 -13.57 95.14 -7.85
N VAL A 921 -12.82 95.21 -8.95
CA VAL A 921 -13.37 95.37 -10.31
C VAL A 921 -12.47 94.57 -11.25
N SER A 922 -12.91 93.48 -11.89
CA SER A 922 -13.71 93.60 -13.11
C SER A 922 -14.33 92.29 -13.62
N LEU A 923 -15.58 92.43 -14.06
CA LEU A 923 -16.27 91.73 -15.16
C LEU A 923 -16.38 90.20 -15.10
N PHE A 924 -17.39 89.67 -14.43
CA PHE A 924 -18.69 89.28 -15.01
C PHE A 924 -19.64 88.93 -13.84
N GLY A 925 -20.81 89.59 -13.78
CA GLY A 925 -21.89 89.23 -12.85
C GLY A 925 -22.52 87.87 -13.22
N THR A 926 -23.41 87.29 -12.42
CA THR A 926 -24.42 87.88 -11.55
C THR A 926 -25.01 86.81 -10.64
N LEU A 927 -25.23 87.18 -9.37
CA LEU A 927 -26.46 87.05 -8.57
C LEU A 927 -27.17 85.68 -8.50
N GLU A 928 -27.24 85.17 -7.27
CA GLU A 928 -28.42 84.53 -6.70
C GLU A 928 -29.59 85.53 -6.58
N PRO A 929 -30.85 85.12 -6.74
CA PRO A 929 -31.33 83.75 -6.86
C PRO A 929 -31.49 83.29 -8.32
N ALA A 930 -31.46 81.97 -8.54
CA ALA A 930 -31.80 81.39 -9.83
C ALA A 930 -33.25 81.77 -10.23
N VAL A 931 -33.37 82.54 -11.31
CA VAL A 931 -34.63 82.79 -12.00
C VAL A 931 -35.00 81.53 -12.77
N CYS A 932 -36.17 80.94 -12.45
CA CYS A 932 -36.77 79.86 -13.22
C CYS A 932 -37.01 80.30 -14.67
N LEU A 933 -36.43 79.58 -15.64
CA LEU A 933 -36.69 79.81 -17.05
C LEU A 933 -38.09 79.30 -17.47
N PRO A 934 -38.76 79.94 -18.45
CA PRO A 934 -40.06 79.53 -18.95
C PRO A 934 -40.02 78.18 -19.68
N SER A 935 -41.19 77.56 -19.80
CA SER A 935 -41.41 76.18 -20.25
C SER A 935 -41.04 75.87 -21.70
N ASP A 936 -40.62 76.85 -22.49
CA ASP A 936 -40.34 76.77 -23.93
C ASP A 936 -38.84 76.69 -24.26
N GLN A 937 -37.95 76.65 -23.25
CA GLN A 937 -36.51 76.43 -23.43
C GLN A 937 -36.00 75.13 -22.78
N ARG A 938 -36.84 74.09 -22.81
CA ARG A 938 -36.44 72.72 -22.43
C ARG A 938 -36.14 71.91 -23.68
N ASP A 939 -34.87 71.58 -23.90
CA ASP A 939 -34.50 70.48 -24.79
C ASP A 939 -34.56 69.16 -24.02
N GLU A 940 -35.14 68.18 -24.70
CA GLU A 940 -35.60 66.88 -24.21
C GLU A 940 -34.44 65.86 -24.15
N GLU A 941 -34.06 65.40 -22.96
CA GLU A 941 -33.82 63.97 -22.68
C GLU A 941 -33.72 63.71 -21.16
N GLU A 942 -34.47 62.69 -20.72
CA GLU A 942 -34.67 62.05 -19.42
C GLU A 942 -33.56 62.17 -18.34
N SER A 943 -33.78 62.15 -17.02
CA SER A 943 -34.95 62.22 -16.13
C SER A 943 -34.43 62.29 -14.65
N THR A 944 -34.60 63.44 -13.99
CA THR A 944 -35.05 63.71 -12.59
C THR A 944 -34.65 62.84 -11.37
N PRO A 945 -34.83 63.33 -10.11
CA PRO A 945 -34.38 64.58 -9.45
C PRO A 945 -33.80 64.26 -8.02
N GLU A 946 -33.18 65.15 -7.22
CA GLU A 946 -33.77 66.29 -6.51
C GLU A 946 -32.71 67.31 -6.02
N CYS A 947 -33.07 68.58 -6.26
CA CYS A 947 -32.68 69.87 -5.69
C CYS A 947 -31.24 70.39 -5.85
#